data_AF-A0A3M1V172-F1
#
_entry.id   AF-A0A3M1V172-F1
#
_cell.length_a   1.000
_cell.length_b   1.000
_cell.length_c   1.000
_cell.angle_alpha   90.00
_cell.angle_beta   90.00
_cell.angle_gamma   90.00
#
_symmetry.space_group_name_H-M   'P 1'
#
loop_
_entity.id
_entity.type
_entity.pdbx_description
1 polymer ?
#
loop_
_entity_poly.entity_id
_entity_poly.type
_entity_poly.pdbx_seq_one_letter_code
_entity_poly.pdbx_strand_id
1 'polypeptide(L)'
;MKRIVLLLLATLPLAALALEPLAPGYGALPYPTPKPGTYRLPPIKPAADGEVIDAESGKTVSLQQVLGDRYALLTFFYSHCDDVNGCPLSMFVFHQLQARMAKDPELARNLRLVSLSFDPERDTPEALRAYAASMANMSMGGMDKGGAHHHHVAGMGTTKGAWRFVTTSGEAALAPLLSAYGQELQRSLSAPGRNGGDISHVLRVFLIDPQKRIRNIYSTSFLHTDLILADLQTLMREEGQADASSERGGALAQVALGPGDAKAGYETKAYRTHSRALHKRQGHAVDLLQFARRPPLGLPALPGREKVRLSPASVALGRKLFFDRRLSLNNTISCAMCHVPEQGFTSNELATAVGIEGRTVRRNAPTVLNAAYNELLFHDGRENRLSQQIWGPLLARNEMGNPSVGFILDKLHGLPDYRGLFEKAFDGEAPNMLNLGEALAAYEMTLNAADSPFDRWYFGGQDGAVDERVKRGVELFTGKAGCAQCHLLEQDHALFTDQQLHNTGVGYLASVPSHRRSERVQLAPGVFVEVPMEVIERVGQPVAADLGRYEITENPADRWKFKTPSLRNVALTAPYMHDGSIPTLREVVEFYNRGGVPNPLLDPRIRPLGLGEDEIDALVAFLESLTGGNVPALVADALQAPIGDVHHE
;
A
#
# COMPACT_ATOMS: atom_id res chain seq x y z
N MET A 1 24.71 82.79 3.01
CA MET A 1 25.76 81.82 2.62
C MET A 1 25.23 80.40 2.84
N LYS A 2 25.11 79.66 1.73
CA LYS A 2 25.01 78.20 1.51
C LYS A 2 24.27 77.32 2.53
N ARG A 3 23.07 76.87 2.10
CA ARG A 3 22.36 75.66 2.55
C ARG A 3 23.11 74.42 2.02
N ILE A 4 23.39 73.44 2.88
CA ILE A 4 23.90 72.12 2.49
C ILE A 4 22.76 71.11 2.64
N VAL A 5 22.42 70.50 1.51
CA VAL A 5 21.48 69.38 1.37
C VAL A 5 22.25 68.09 1.65
N LEU A 6 21.81 67.30 2.62
CA LEU A 6 22.36 65.98 2.92
C LEU A 6 21.58 64.94 2.11
N LEU A 7 22.18 64.39 1.06
CA LEU A 7 21.66 63.24 0.31
C LEU A 7 21.83 61.97 1.14
N LEU A 8 20.74 61.33 1.54
CA LEU A 8 20.74 59.92 1.97
C LEU A 8 20.90 59.03 0.73
N LEU A 9 22.04 58.35 0.61
CA LEU A 9 22.23 57.23 -0.32
C LEU A 9 21.42 56.03 0.19
N ALA A 10 20.38 55.66 -0.56
CA ALA A 10 19.69 54.39 -0.40
C ALA A 10 20.64 53.24 -0.78
N THR A 11 20.92 52.34 0.16
CA THR A 11 21.58 51.06 -0.10
C THR A 11 20.59 50.13 -0.79
N LEU A 12 20.73 50.01 -2.11
CA LEU A 12 20.10 48.93 -2.89
C LEU A 12 20.63 47.58 -2.39
N PRO A 13 19.77 46.58 -2.12
CA PRO A 13 20.25 45.23 -1.85
C PRO A 13 20.91 44.69 -3.12
N LEU A 14 22.11 44.12 -2.96
CA LEU A 14 22.77 43.32 -3.98
C LEU A 14 21.79 42.24 -4.43
N ALA A 15 21.28 42.34 -5.66
CA ALA A 15 20.57 41.25 -6.29
C ALA A 15 21.52 40.05 -6.33
N ALA A 16 21.14 38.97 -5.65
CA ALA A 16 21.78 37.68 -5.82
C ALA A 16 21.69 37.35 -7.31
N LEU A 17 22.83 37.26 -8.00
CA LEU A 17 22.88 36.69 -9.33
C LEU A 17 22.29 35.28 -9.22
N ALA A 18 21.09 35.09 -9.78
CA ALA A 18 20.52 33.78 -9.96
C ALA A 18 21.48 33.00 -10.88
N LEU A 19 22.05 31.92 -10.37
CA LEU A 19 22.72 30.93 -11.22
C LEU A 19 21.68 30.44 -12.25
N GLU A 20 22.03 30.48 -13.53
CA GLU A 20 21.24 29.81 -14.55
C GLU A 20 21.14 28.31 -14.17
N PRO A 21 19.92 27.75 -14.08
CA PRO A 21 19.75 26.34 -13.75
C PRO A 21 20.29 25.49 -14.90
N LEU A 22 21.16 24.52 -14.57
CA LEU A 22 21.79 23.58 -15.53
C LEU A 22 20.77 22.79 -16.34
N ALA A 23 19.53 22.66 -15.85
CA ALA A 23 18.40 22.15 -16.58
C ALA A 23 17.10 22.79 -16.06
N PRO A 24 16.07 23.02 -16.90
CA PRO A 24 14.80 23.60 -16.47
C PRO A 24 14.16 22.81 -15.33
N GLY A 25 14.03 23.43 -14.15
CA GLY A 25 13.47 22.79 -12.94
C GLY A 25 14.51 22.17 -12.00
N TYR A 26 15.79 22.14 -12.36
CA TYR A 26 16.87 21.70 -11.47
C TYR A 26 17.46 22.89 -10.70
N GLY A 27 17.29 22.91 -9.37
CA GLY A 27 17.74 23.97 -8.47
C GLY A 27 18.24 23.42 -7.14
N ALA A 28 18.51 24.28 -6.15
CA ALA A 28 18.84 23.80 -4.81
C ALA A 28 17.69 22.96 -4.22
N LEU A 29 18.02 21.91 -3.45
CA LEU A 29 17.03 21.11 -2.75
C LEU A 29 16.12 22.04 -1.90
N PRO A 30 14.79 21.98 -2.05
CA PRO A 30 13.88 22.87 -1.31
C PRO A 30 13.77 22.50 0.18
N TYR A 31 14.51 21.49 0.63
CA TYR A 31 14.54 20.99 1.99
C TYR A 31 15.98 20.61 2.39
N PRO A 32 16.31 20.65 3.69
CA PRO A 32 17.61 20.18 4.17
C PRO A 32 17.73 18.66 3.99
N THR A 33 18.90 18.19 3.56
CA THR A 33 19.17 16.75 3.47
C THR A 33 19.06 16.08 4.85
N PRO A 34 18.54 14.84 4.92
CA PRO A 34 18.47 14.10 6.18
C PRO A 34 19.85 13.93 6.80
N LYS A 35 19.93 13.95 8.14
CA LYS A 35 21.19 13.71 8.83
C LYS A 35 21.62 12.24 8.62
N PRO A 36 22.87 11.97 8.21
CA PRO A 36 23.33 10.60 8.00
C PRO A 36 23.14 9.71 9.25
N GLY A 37 22.57 8.53 9.07
CA GLY A 37 22.29 7.58 10.15
C GLY A 37 20.98 7.82 10.92
N THR A 38 20.21 8.87 10.61
CA THR A 38 18.87 9.07 11.21
C THR A 38 17.75 8.34 10.47
N TYR A 39 18.09 7.60 9.42
CA TYR A 39 17.18 6.82 8.58
C TYR A 39 17.90 5.55 8.11
N ARG A 40 17.15 4.64 7.48
CA ARG A 40 17.70 3.41 6.90
C ARG A 40 17.35 3.34 5.42
N LEU A 41 18.24 2.75 4.63
CA LEU A 41 18.05 2.52 3.20
C LEU A 41 17.92 1.01 2.96
N PRO A 42 16.75 0.40 3.11
CA PRO A 42 16.60 -1.04 2.95
C PRO A 42 16.93 -1.48 1.50
N PRO A 43 17.38 -2.72 1.30
CA PRO A 43 17.57 -3.25 -0.04
C PRO A 43 16.23 -3.32 -0.80
N ILE A 44 16.18 -2.73 -1.99
CA ILE A 44 15.02 -2.69 -2.90
C ILE A 44 14.91 -3.99 -3.68
N LYS A 45 15.99 -4.36 -4.39
CA LYS A 45 16.12 -5.61 -5.15
C LYS A 45 17.59 -5.91 -5.46
N PRO A 46 17.96 -7.14 -5.83
CA PRO A 46 19.29 -7.43 -6.36
C PRO A 46 19.59 -6.62 -7.63
N ALA A 47 20.83 -6.17 -7.77
CA ALA A 47 21.34 -5.57 -8.99
C ALA A 47 21.57 -6.68 -10.04
N ALA A 48 20.95 -6.53 -11.20
CA ALA A 48 21.04 -7.51 -12.27
C ALA A 48 22.46 -7.60 -12.85
N ASP A 49 22.84 -8.78 -13.33
CA ASP A 49 24.10 -9.00 -14.03
C ASP A 49 23.88 -9.17 -15.52
N GLY A 50 24.93 -8.97 -16.30
CA GLY A 50 24.94 -9.16 -17.75
C GLY A 50 26.32 -8.89 -18.33
N GLU A 51 26.54 -9.35 -19.55
CA GLU A 51 27.81 -9.13 -20.24
C GLU A 51 27.92 -7.67 -20.73
N VAL A 52 28.98 -6.99 -20.28
CA VAL A 52 29.30 -5.62 -20.67
C VAL A 52 30.75 -5.54 -21.14
N ILE A 53 31.02 -4.62 -22.06
CA ILE A 53 32.37 -4.31 -22.53
C ILE A 53 32.84 -3.08 -21.77
N ASP A 54 33.90 -3.27 -20.99
CA ASP A 54 34.52 -2.16 -20.28
C ASP A 54 35.32 -1.26 -21.24
N ALA A 55 34.97 0.01 -21.32
CA ALA A 55 35.59 0.94 -22.26
C ALA A 55 37.11 1.06 -22.03
N GLU A 56 37.57 1.04 -20.78
CA GLU A 56 38.99 1.22 -20.45
C GLU A 56 39.85 0.01 -20.86
N SER A 57 39.39 -1.21 -20.56
CA SER A 57 40.14 -2.44 -20.86
C SER A 57 39.81 -3.06 -22.22
N GLY A 58 38.69 -2.70 -22.83
CA GLY A 58 38.17 -3.30 -24.06
C GLY A 58 37.70 -4.75 -23.90
N LYS A 59 37.64 -5.28 -22.66
CA LYS A 59 37.28 -6.67 -22.38
C LYS A 59 35.81 -6.81 -22.04
N THR A 60 35.21 -7.91 -22.50
CA THR A 60 33.91 -8.38 -22.02
C THR A 60 34.06 -8.90 -20.59
N VAL A 61 33.26 -8.34 -19.69
CA VAL A 61 33.22 -8.66 -18.26
C VAL A 61 31.76 -8.68 -17.80
N SER A 62 31.48 -9.21 -16.61
CA SER A 62 30.12 -9.09 -16.05
C SER A 62 29.90 -7.71 -15.43
N LEU A 63 28.68 -7.19 -15.50
CA LEU A 63 28.31 -5.91 -14.87
C LEU A 63 28.60 -5.94 -13.37
N GLN A 64 28.37 -7.07 -12.69
CA GLN A 64 28.72 -7.22 -11.27
C GLN A 64 30.23 -7.09 -11.00
N GLN A 65 31.07 -7.58 -11.89
CA GLN A 65 32.53 -7.37 -11.79
C GLN A 65 32.89 -5.89 -11.92
N VAL A 66 32.21 -5.14 -12.81
CA VAL A 66 32.38 -3.70 -12.97
C VAL A 66 31.92 -2.95 -11.71
N LEU A 67 30.77 -3.32 -11.13
CA LEU A 67 30.26 -2.71 -9.89
C LEU A 67 31.23 -2.90 -8.70
N GLY A 68 31.98 -4.02 -8.65
CA GLY A 68 33.02 -4.27 -7.64
C GLY A 68 32.50 -4.49 -6.20
N ASP A 69 33.40 -4.67 -5.24
CA ASP A 69 33.12 -4.94 -3.82
C ASP A 69 32.83 -3.68 -2.98
N ARG A 70 32.28 -2.64 -3.62
CA ARG A 70 32.07 -1.30 -3.07
C ARG A 70 30.65 -0.85 -3.33
N TYR A 71 30.24 0.24 -2.70
CA TYR A 71 29.02 0.92 -3.13
C TYR A 71 29.21 1.43 -4.56
N ALA A 72 28.20 1.25 -5.40
CA ALA A 72 28.24 1.66 -6.80
C ALA A 72 27.05 2.56 -7.14
N LEU A 73 27.30 3.65 -7.85
CA LEU A 73 26.26 4.44 -8.52
C LEU A 73 26.25 4.07 -9.99
N LEU A 74 25.19 3.39 -10.41
CA LEU A 74 24.97 3.00 -11.80
C LEU A 74 24.00 3.97 -12.45
N THR A 75 24.39 4.56 -13.57
CA THR A 75 23.50 5.31 -14.47
C THR A 75 23.54 4.71 -15.85
N PHE A 76 22.46 4.89 -16.61
CA PHE A 76 22.43 4.57 -18.01
C PHE A 76 22.36 5.85 -18.83
N PHE A 77 23.07 5.88 -19.95
CA PHE A 77 23.24 7.10 -20.75
C PHE A 77 23.52 6.76 -22.21
N TYR A 78 23.65 7.76 -23.07
CA TYR A 78 24.35 7.60 -24.36
C TYR A 78 25.07 8.90 -24.70
N SER A 79 26.20 8.83 -25.42
CA SER A 79 27.12 9.97 -25.53
C SER A 79 26.57 11.15 -26.35
N HIS A 80 25.51 10.93 -27.12
CA HIS A 80 24.89 11.91 -28.02
C HIS A 80 23.54 12.45 -27.47
N CYS A 81 23.23 12.20 -26.20
CA CYS A 81 22.00 12.66 -25.60
C CYS A 81 21.98 14.18 -25.40
N ASP A 82 20.94 14.83 -25.91
CA ASP A 82 20.69 16.27 -25.82
C ASP A 82 19.59 16.65 -24.82
N ASP A 83 18.93 15.67 -24.19
CA ASP A 83 17.97 15.92 -23.11
C ASP A 83 18.70 16.42 -21.86
N VAL A 84 18.68 17.74 -21.65
CA VAL A 84 19.29 18.43 -20.50
C VAL A 84 18.86 17.88 -19.13
N ASN A 85 17.66 17.32 -19.01
CA ASN A 85 17.16 16.70 -17.77
C ASN A 85 17.53 15.21 -17.65
N GLY A 86 18.13 14.62 -18.68
CA GLY A 86 18.55 13.22 -18.74
C GLY A 86 20.05 13.04 -18.53
N CYS A 87 20.77 12.68 -19.60
CA CYS A 87 22.19 12.33 -19.53
C CYS A 87 23.09 13.47 -19.03
N PRO A 88 23.00 14.73 -19.53
CA PRO A 88 23.82 15.84 -19.06
C PRO A 88 23.71 16.09 -17.55
N LEU A 89 22.50 16.02 -16.99
CA LEU A 89 22.29 16.14 -15.55
C LEU A 89 22.99 15.02 -14.76
N SER A 90 22.83 13.77 -15.20
CA SER A 90 23.48 12.63 -14.54
C SER A 90 25.01 12.71 -14.58
N MET A 91 25.57 13.13 -15.73
CA MET A 91 26.99 13.31 -15.92
C MET A 91 27.53 14.46 -15.06
N PHE A 92 26.77 15.56 -14.94
CA PHE A 92 27.12 16.66 -14.06
C PHE A 92 27.21 16.23 -12.59
N VAL A 93 26.21 15.48 -12.09
CA VAL A 93 26.20 14.98 -10.71
C VAL A 93 27.32 13.97 -10.46
N PHE A 94 27.58 13.07 -11.41
CA PHE A 94 28.69 12.11 -11.33
C PHE A 94 30.05 12.82 -11.31
N HIS A 95 30.22 13.88 -12.10
CA HIS A 95 31.44 14.70 -12.07
C HIS A 95 31.60 15.44 -10.72
N GLN A 96 30.52 15.95 -10.13
CA GLN A 96 30.59 16.54 -8.78
C GLN A 96 30.99 15.51 -7.71
N LEU A 97 30.42 14.30 -7.77
CA LEU A 97 30.80 13.19 -6.89
C LEU A 97 32.27 12.79 -7.09
N GLN A 98 32.74 12.72 -8.34
CA GLN A 98 34.14 12.44 -8.65
C GLN A 98 35.08 13.51 -8.06
N ALA A 99 34.72 14.79 -8.18
CA ALA A 99 35.47 15.89 -7.56
C ALA A 99 35.45 15.81 -6.02
N ARG A 100 34.36 15.32 -5.42
CA ARG A 100 34.28 15.08 -3.98
C ARG A 100 35.15 13.89 -3.56
N MET A 101 35.14 12.80 -4.32
CA MET A 101 35.99 11.63 -4.12
C MET A 101 37.48 11.99 -4.20
N ALA A 102 37.88 12.91 -5.09
CA ALA A 102 39.26 13.38 -5.16
C ALA A 102 39.72 14.12 -3.88
N LYS A 103 38.78 14.70 -3.12
CA LYS A 103 39.04 15.41 -1.85
C LYS A 103 38.79 14.56 -0.61
N ASP A 104 38.15 13.39 -0.75
CA ASP A 104 37.73 12.51 0.34
C ASP A 104 38.21 11.08 0.06
N PRO A 105 39.37 10.67 0.63
CA PRO A 105 39.93 9.34 0.42
C PRO A 105 39.04 8.20 0.95
N GLU A 106 38.17 8.45 1.93
CA GLU A 106 37.26 7.45 2.46
C GLU A 106 36.12 7.20 1.47
N LEU A 107 35.54 8.26 0.92
CA LEU A 107 34.55 8.19 -0.14
C LEU A 107 35.13 7.51 -1.39
N ALA A 108 36.36 7.83 -1.79
CA ALA A 108 37.03 7.22 -2.94
C ALA A 108 37.31 5.71 -2.76
N ARG A 109 37.50 5.24 -1.52
CA ARG A 109 37.64 3.81 -1.23
C ARG A 109 36.32 3.07 -1.29
N ASN A 110 35.22 3.72 -0.92
CA ASN A 110 33.92 3.06 -0.70
C ASN A 110 32.91 3.25 -1.83
N LEU A 111 33.11 4.22 -2.74
CA LEU A 111 32.20 4.50 -3.85
C LEU A 111 32.84 4.22 -5.21
N ARG A 112 32.07 3.66 -6.14
CA ARG A 112 32.38 3.52 -7.57
C ARG A 112 31.26 4.13 -8.41
N LEU A 113 31.63 4.84 -9.47
CA LEU A 113 30.69 5.39 -10.45
C LEU A 113 30.71 4.50 -11.69
N VAL A 114 29.54 4.15 -12.22
CA VAL A 114 29.40 3.32 -13.43
C VAL A 114 28.36 3.95 -14.36
N SER A 115 28.74 4.14 -15.61
CA SER A 115 27.85 4.67 -16.66
C SER A 115 27.76 3.64 -17.79
N LEU A 116 26.56 3.11 -18.02
CA LEU A 116 26.27 2.09 -19.03
C LEU A 116 25.58 2.71 -20.24
N SER A 117 26.10 2.47 -21.45
CA SER A 117 25.51 3.03 -22.67
C SER A 117 24.24 2.29 -23.13
N PHE A 118 23.22 3.05 -23.56
CA PHE A 118 22.03 2.58 -24.26
C PHE A 118 22.20 2.44 -25.77
N ASP A 119 23.31 2.91 -26.33
CA ASP A 119 23.55 2.95 -27.78
C ASP A 119 24.86 2.22 -28.14
N PRO A 120 24.92 0.89 -27.99
CA PRO A 120 26.13 0.12 -28.25
C PRO A 120 26.63 0.20 -29.70
N GLU A 121 25.78 0.65 -30.65
CA GLU A 121 26.18 0.85 -32.04
C GLU A 121 27.09 2.07 -32.22
N ARG A 122 26.88 3.13 -31.43
CA ARG A 122 27.66 4.39 -31.53
C ARG A 122 28.65 4.53 -30.39
N ASP A 123 28.27 4.10 -29.21
CA ASP A 123 29.06 4.17 -27.99
C ASP A 123 29.95 2.92 -27.88
N THR A 124 30.81 2.76 -28.89
CA THR A 124 31.88 1.76 -28.90
C THR A 124 32.85 2.01 -27.74
N PRO A 125 33.62 0.99 -27.28
CA PRO A 125 34.64 1.17 -26.25
C PRO A 125 35.63 2.31 -26.55
N GLU A 126 35.99 2.51 -27.83
CA GLU A 126 36.81 3.61 -28.31
C GLU A 126 36.12 4.97 -28.13
N ALA A 127 34.86 5.07 -28.56
CA ALA A 127 34.07 6.30 -28.44
C ALA A 127 33.84 6.67 -26.96
N LEU A 128 33.53 5.69 -26.11
CA LEU A 128 33.35 5.91 -24.68
C LEU A 128 34.64 6.31 -23.97
N ARG A 129 35.82 5.81 -24.39
CA ARG A 129 37.11 6.29 -23.89
C ARG A 129 37.35 7.75 -24.26
N ALA A 130 37.05 8.13 -25.49
CA ALA A 130 37.17 9.52 -25.93
C ALA A 130 36.20 10.45 -25.16
N TYR A 131 34.96 9.99 -24.93
CA TYR A 131 33.96 10.69 -24.13
C TYR A 131 34.40 10.85 -22.67
N ALA A 132 34.90 9.78 -22.04
CA ALA A 132 35.42 9.84 -20.68
C ALA A 132 36.62 10.82 -20.56
N ALA A 133 37.50 10.85 -21.56
CA ALA A 133 38.64 11.76 -21.60
C ALA A 133 38.23 13.23 -21.77
N SER A 134 37.17 13.52 -22.54
CA SER A 134 36.65 14.89 -22.68
C SER A 134 36.05 15.39 -21.37
N MET A 135 35.32 14.52 -20.65
CA MET A 135 34.77 14.82 -19.32
C MET A 135 35.86 15.10 -18.28
N ALA A 136 36.97 14.35 -18.31
CA ALA A 136 38.10 14.58 -17.40
C ALA A 136 38.83 15.92 -17.65
N ASN A 137 38.76 16.44 -18.88
CA ASN A 137 39.38 17.71 -19.27
C ASN A 137 38.47 18.93 -19.12
N MET A 138 37.19 18.75 -18.74
CA MET A 138 36.29 19.85 -18.37
C MET A 138 36.68 20.42 -17.00
N SER A 139 37.80 21.16 -16.97
CA SER A 139 38.11 22.07 -15.86
C SER A 139 37.06 23.17 -15.83
N MET A 140 36.36 23.33 -14.71
CA MET A 140 35.52 24.50 -14.43
C MET A 140 36.41 25.75 -14.41
N GLY A 141 36.60 26.37 -15.57
CA GLY A 141 37.25 27.66 -15.71
C GLY A 141 36.46 28.76 -15.01
N GLY A 142 36.82 29.02 -13.75
CA GLY A 142 36.84 30.32 -13.08
C GLY A 142 35.59 31.23 -13.16
N MET A 143 34.76 31.19 -12.11
CA MET A 143 34.37 32.42 -11.42
C MET A 143 35.38 32.69 -10.30
N ASP A 144 36.63 32.98 -10.65
CA ASP A 144 37.54 33.70 -9.76
C ASP A 144 38.43 34.61 -10.61
N LYS A 145 38.52 35.85 -10.17
CA LYS A 145 39.02 36.98 -10.95
C LYS A 145 40.53 36.90 -11.20
N GLY A 146 40.91 37.08 -12.47
CA GLY A 146 42.05 37.90 -12.89
C GLY A 146 43.45 37.35 -12.66
N GLY A 147 44.21 37.22 -13.74
CA GLY A 147 45.68 37.20 -13.72
C GLY A 147 46.30 36.00 -14.39
N ALA A 148 47.08 36.27 -15.44
CA ALA A 148 47.88 35.31 -16.17
C ALA A 148 48.77 34.45 -15.27
N HIS A 149 48.89 33.16 -15.58
CA HIS A 149 50.16 32.45 -15.79
C HIS A 149 49.86 31.04 -16.28
N HIS A 150 50.30 30.73 -17.50
CA HIS A 150 50.37 29.36 -18.02
C HIS A 150 51.32 28.55 -17.13
N HIS A 151 50.77 27.71 -16.26
CA HIS A 151 51.49 26.60 -15.66
C HIS A 151 50.92 25.29 -16.21
N HIS A 152 51.73 24.63 -17.05
CA HIS A 152 51.62 23.19 -17.28
C HIS A 152 51.66 22.49 -15.91
N VAL A 153 50.50 22.02 -15.44
CA VAL A 153 50.46 21.00 -14.40
C VAL A 153 50.57 19.65 -15.11
N ALA A 154 51.82 19.25 -15.33
CA ALA A 154 52.14 17.86 -15.59
C ALA A 154 51.94 17.07 -14.28
N GLY A 155 51.15 16.00 -14.35
CA GLY A 155 51.16 14.93 -13.34
C GLY A 155 50.21 15.12 -12.15
N MET A 156 48.92 14.91 -12.35
CA MET A 156 48.07 14.29 -11.32
C MET A 156 47.61 12.94 -11.87
N GLY A 157 48.13 11.88 -11.26
CA GLY A 157 47.90 10.50 -11.66
C GLY A 157 46.40 10.21 -11.76
N THR A 158 46.06 9.51 -12.84
CA THR A 158 44.83 8.74 -13.00
C THR A 158 44.41 8.17 -11.64
N THR A 159 43.30 8.64 -11.07
CA THR A 159 42.65 7.91 -9.97
C THR A 159 42.17 6.59 -10.55
N LYS A 160 43.03 5.57 -10.49
CA LYS A 160 42.72 4.19 -10.90
C LYS A 160 41.38 3.79 -10.27
N GLY A 161 40.33 3.69 -11.10
CA GLY A 161 39.13 2.92 -10.80
C GLY A 161 37.92 3.62 -10.18
N ALA A 162 37.74 4.94 -10.31
CA ALA A 162 36.59 5.62 -9.70
C ALA A 162 35.34 5.74 -10.61
N TRP A 163 35.50 5.99 -11.90
CA TRP A 163 34.38 6.09 -12.85
C TRP A 163 34.60 5.19 -14.06
N ARG A 164 33.69 4.25 -14.27
CA ARG A 164 33.76 3.22 -15.30
C ARG A 164 32.68 3.47 -16.33
N PHE A 165 33.07 3.50 -17.59
CA PHE A 165 32.15 3.57 -18.73
C PHE A 165 32.07 2.20 -19.37
N VAL A 166 30.86 1.70 -19.57
CA VAL A 166 30.63 0.37 -20.13
C VAL A 166 29.58 0.43 -21.24
N THR A 167 29.74 -0.45 -22.22
CA THR A 167 28.77 -0.67 -23.31
C THR A 167 28.45 -2.15 -23.40
N THR A 168 27.65 -2.58 -24.37
CA THR A 168 27.38 -4.00 -24.63
C THR A 168 27.83 -4.37 -26.04
N SER A 169 27.87 -5.65 -26.37
CA SER A 169 28.24 -6.10 -27.72
C SER A 169 27.19 -5.75 -28.80
N GLY A 170 26.01 -5.29 -28.40
CA GLY A 170 24.90 -4.92 -29.27
C GLY A 170 23.57 -4.94 -28.50
N GLU A 171 22.49 -4.54 -29.18
CA GLU A 171 21.17 -4.37 -28.54
C GLU A 171 20.64 -5.64 -27.86
N ALA A 172 20.93 -6.83 -28.42
CA ALA A 172 20.50 -8.10 -27.84
C ALA A 172 21.11 -8.38 -26.46
N ALA A 173 22.36 -7.95 -26.23
CA ALA A 173 23.02 -8.06 -24.92
C ALA A 173 22.55 -6.95 -23.95
N LEU A 174 22.12 -5.80 -24.48
CA LEU A 174 21.60 -4.69 -23.71
C LEU A 174 20.17 -4.93 -23.20
N ALA A 175 19.28 -5.49 -24.02
CA ALA A 175 17.85 -5.60 -23.71
C ALA A 175 17.52 -6.28 -22.36
N PRO A 176 18.18 -7.38 -21.95
CA PRO A 176 17.96 -7.97 -20.63
C PRO A 176 18.34 -7.03 -19.48
N LEU A 177 19.41 -6.25 -19.63
CA LEU A 177 19.83 -5.25 -18.65
C LEU A 177 18.81 -4.11 -18.56
N LEU A 178 18.30 -3.64 -19.70
CA LEU A 178 17.24 -2.62 -19.72
C LEU A 178 16.00 -3.09 -18.96
N SER A 179 15.51 -4.27 -19.29
CA SER A 179 14.35 -4.87 -18.64
C SER A 179 14.56 -5.04 -17.14
N ALA A 180 15.71 -5.59 -16.73
CA ALA A 180 15.99 -5.86 -15.32
C ALA A 180 16.14 -4.57 -14.48
N TYR A 181 16.63 -3.48 -15.08
CA TYR A 181 16.71 -2.16 -14.45
C TYR A 181 15.49 -1.26 -14.74
N GLY A 182 14.46 -1.79 -15.42
CA GLY A 182 13.22 -1.09 -15.75
C GLY A 182 13.40 0.11 -16.68
N GLN A 183 14.41 0.10 -17.54
CA GLN A 183 14.68 1.16 -18.51
C GLN A 183 13.89 0.89 -19.80
N GLU A 184 12.85 1.68 -20.06
CA GLU A 184 12.15 1.68 -21.35
C GLU A 184 12.76 2.74 -22.27
N LEU A 185 13.10 2.35 -23.50
CA LEU A 185 13.68 3.24 -24.51
C LEU A 185 12.64 3.53 -25.60
N GLN A 186 12.42 4.81 -25.90
CA GLN A 186 11.63 5.23 -27.05
C GLN A 186 12.55 5.86 -28.09
N ARG A 187 12.75 5.16 -29.22
CA ARG A 187 13.56 5.66 -30.34
C ARG A 187 12.67 6.48 -31.29
N SER A 188 13.04 7.74 -31.53
CA SER A 188 12.37 8.57 -32.54
C SER A 188 12.78 8.12 -33.95
N LEU A 189 11.82 7.94 -34.87
CA LEU A 189 12.13 7.65 -36.27
C LEU A 189 12.60 8.94 -36.96
N SER A 190 13.88 9.02 -37.31
CA SER A 190 14.42 10.16 -38.05
C SER A 190 13.81 10.26 -39.46
N ALA A 191 13.58 11.49 -39.92
CA ALA A 191 13.23 11.76 -41.31
C ALA A 191 14.29 11.18 -42.29
N PRO A 192 13.92 10.81 -43.53
CA PRO A 192 14.84 10.16 -44.47
C PRO A 192 16.07 11.04 -44.73
N GLY A 193 17.26 10.53 -44.40
CA GLY A 193 18.55 11.22 -44.61
C GLY A 193 19.32 11.63 -43.35
N ARG A 194 18.75 11.47 -42.13
CA ARG A 194 19.50 11.53 -40.87
C ARG A 194 19.60 10.13 -40.27
N ASN A 195 20.79 9.52 -40.28
CA ASN A 195 21.02 8.30 -39.51
C ASN A 195 21.14 8.66 -38.02
N GLY A 196 20.15 8.26 -37.22
CA GLY A 196 20.17 8.37 -35.75
C GLY A 196 18.94 9.04 -35.20
N GLY A 197 18.07 8.25 -34.57
CA GLY A 197 16.93 8.75 -33.83
C GLY A 197 17.33 9.15 -32.41
N ASP A 198 16.77 10.24 -31.90
CA ASP A 198 16.89 10.57 -30.48
C ASP A 198 16.27 9.46 -29.63
N ILE A 199 16.95 9.06 -28.56
CA ILE A 199 16.49 8.02 -27.63
C ILE A 199 15.94 8.73 -26.40
N SER A 200 14.62 8.75 -26.27
CA SER A 200 13.96 9.25 -25.06
C SER A 200 13.92 8.14 -23.99
N HIS A 201 14.34 8.47 -22.77
CA HIS A 201 14.28 7.58 -21.63
C HIS A 201 14.06 8.35 -20.33
N VAL A 202 13.57 7.66 -19.29
CA VAL A 202 13.46 8.24 -17.95
C VAL A 202 14.81 8.17 -17.25
N LEU A 203 15.31 9.28 -16.71
CA LEU A 203 16.54 9.27 -15.92
C LEU A 203 16.35 8.48 -14.62
N ARG A 204 17.21 7.47 -14.41
CA ARG A 204 17.35 6.76 -13.13
C ARG A 204 18.82 6.51 -12.82
N VAL A 205 19.21 6.78 -11.59
CA VAL A 205 20.53 6.44 -11.04
C VAL A 205 20.34 5.51 -9.85
N PHE A 206 21.05 4.39 -9.85
CA PHE A 206 20.90 3.33 -8.86
C PHE A 206 22.06 3.35 -7.87
N LEU A 207 21.79 3.50 -6.58
CA LEU A 207 22.77 3.25 -5.52
C LEU A 207 22.74 1.76 -5.17
N ILE A 208 23.86 1.08 -5.32
CA ILE A 208 24.03 -0.37 -5.14
C ILE A 208 25.05 -0.62 -4.03
N ASP A 209 24.79 -1.55 -3.12
CA ASP A 209 25.71 -1.90 -2.02
C ASP A 209 26.75 -2.97 -2.42
N PRO A 210 27.78 -3.23 -1.58
CA PRO A 210 28.79 -4.25 -1.86
C PRO A 210 28.21 -5.67 -2.04
N GLN A 211 27.04 -5.96 -1.47
CA GLN A 211 26.32 -7.23 -1.62
C GLN A 211 25.41 -7.26 -2.87
N LYS A 212 25.59 -6.32 -3.80
CA LYS A 212 24.87 -6.24 -5.08
C LYS A 212 23.37 -6.02 -4.91
N ARG A 213 22.95 -5.24 -3.92
CA ARG A 213 21.55 -4.86 -3.71
C ARG A 213 21.37 -3.37 -3.99
N ILE A 214 20.37 -3.04 -4.79
CA ILE A 214 19.96 -1.65 -5.00
C ILE A 214 19.38 -1.13 -3.69
N ARG A 215 19.93 -0.03 -3.15
CA ARG A 215 19.54 0.61 -1.90
C ARG A 215 18.71 1.88 -2.11
N ASN A 216 18.89 2.55 -3.25
CA ASN A 216 18.08 3.70 -3.64
C ASN A 216 18.06 3.88 -5.18
N ILE A 217 17.05 4.59 -5.70
CA ILE A 217 16.91 4.97 -7.11
C ILE A 217 16.60 6.47 -7.19
N TYR A 218 17.51 7.26 -7.75
CA TYR A 218 17.34 8.70 -7.90
C TYR A 218 16.73 9.03 -9.27
N SER A 219 15.72 9.90 -9.26
CA SER A 219 15.13 10.53 -10.46
C SER A 219 15.60 11.98 -10.60
N THR A 220 15.23 12.66 -11.68
CA THR A 220 15.64 14.04 -12.02
C THR A 220 15.53 15.02 -10.84
N SER A 221 14.40 15.05 -10.13
CA SER A 221 14.15 15.97 -9.00
C SER A 221 14.88 15.62 -7.71
N PHE A 222 15.50 14.44 -7.62
CA PHE A 222 16.16 13.93 -6.42
C PHE A 222 17.62 13.55 -6.65
N LEU A 223 18.15 13.72 -7.87
CA LEU A 223 19.53 13.44 -8.21
C LEU A 223 20.44 14.60 -7.78
N HIS A 224 20.69 14.70 -6.48
CA HIS A 224 21.56 15.72 -5.89
C HIS A 224 22.75 15.09 -5.16
N THR A 225 23.94 15.66 -5.37
CA THR A 225 25.20 15.22 -4.75
C THR A 225 25.07 15.12 -3.23
N ASP A 226 24.48 16.12 -2.56
CA ASP A 226 24.35 16.13 -1.10
C ASP A 226 23.45 15.02 -0.56
N LEU A 227 22.39 14.67 -1.29
CA LEU A 227 21.47 13.59 -0.90
C LEU A 227 22.16 12.23 -1.06
N ILE A 228 22.86 12.02 -2.16
CA ILE A 228 23.63 10.80 -2.43
C ILE A 228 24.71 10.59 -1.36
N LEU A 229 25.40 11.65 -0.95
CA LEU A 229 26.40 11.57 0.11
C LEU A 229 25.77 11.24 1.47
N ALA A 230 24.62 11.82 1.80
CA ALA A 230 23.91 11.51 3.04
C ALA A 230 23.46 10.03 3.08
N ASP A 231 22.98 9.51 1.95
CA ASP A 231 22.58 8.11 1.79
C ASP A 231 23.77 7.16 1.97
N LEU A 232 24.90 7.47 1.31
CA LEU A 232 26.10 6.66 1.42
C LEU A 232 26.65 6.63 2.85
N GLN A 233 26.72 7.80 3.50
CA GLN A 233 27.17 7.90 4.89
C GLN A 233 26.23 7.18 5.87
N THR A 234 24.94 7.10 5.55
CA THR A 234 23.97 6.31 6.32
C THR A 234 24.28 4.83 6.20
N LEU A 235 24.47 4.32 4.98
CA LEU A 235 24.78 2.92 4.72
C LEU A 235 26.10 2.47 5.38
N MET A 236 27.14 3.30 5.27
CA MET A 236 28.44 3.02 5.88
C MET A 236 28.38 2.95 7.42
N ARG A 237 27.42 3.62 8.07
CA ARG A 237 27.20 3.54 9.52
C ARG A 237 26.41 2.30 9.93
N GLU A 238 25.54 1.79 9.06
CA GLU A 238 24.79 0.55 9.32
C GLU A 238 25.71 -0.67 9.41
N GLU A 239 26.73 -0.75 8.56
CA GLU A 239 27.72 -1.84 8.58
C GLU A 239 28.60 -1.83 9.85
N GLY A 240 28.77 -0.66 10.50
CA GLY A 240 29.49 -0.53 11.76
C GLY A 240 28.72 -0.91 13.03
N GLN A 241 27.42 -1.21 12.94
CA GLN A 241 26.55 -1.52 14.10
C GLN A 241 25.95 -2.94 14.07
N ALA A 242 26.36 -3.80 13.13
CA ALA A 242 25.72 -5.08 12.87
C ALA A 242 26.14 -6.26 13.79
N ASP A 243 26.66 -6.02 14.99
CA ASP A 243 27.19 -7.09 15.87
C ASP A 243 26.65 -7.10 17.32
N ALA A 244 25.49 -6.49 17.59
CA ALA A 244 24.91 -6.51 18.93
C ALA A 244 23.38 -6.47 18.96
N SER A 245 22.73 -7.52 18.47
CA SER A 245 21.48 -8.02 19.09
C SER A 245 21.13 -9.38 18.51
N SER A 246 21.58 -10.40 19.24
CA SER A 246 21.27 -11.81 19.05
C SER A 246 19.78 -12.09 19.11
N GLU A 247 19.40 -13.12 18.36
CA GLU A 247 18.43 -14.14 18.74
C GLU A 247 18.09 -14.18 20.24
N ARG A 248 16.79 -14.09 20.55
CA ARG A 248 16.14 -14.79 21.66
C ARG A 248 14.62 -14.58 21.63
N GLY A 249 13.87 -15.68 21.63
CA GLY A 249 12.49 -15.73 22.13
C GLY A 249 11.41 -15.99 21.08
N GLY A 250 10.95 -17.24 21.00
CA GLY A 250 9.71 -17.60 20.33
C GLY A 250 8.50 -17.00 21.04
N ALA A 251 7.82 -16.10 20.36
CA ALA A 251 6.42 -15.73 20.51
C ALA A 251 6.00 -15.18 19.15
N LEU A 252 4.79 -15.52 18.69
CA LEU A 252 4.18 -15.01 17.46
C LEU A 252 4.56 -13.53 17.28
N ALA A 253 5.36 -13.22 16.25
CA ALA A 253 5.68 -11.83 15.95
C ALA A 253 4.36 -11.08 15.83
N GLN A 254 4.11 -10.11 16.71
CA GLN A 254 2.84 -9.40 16.83
C GLN A 254 2.38 -8.93 15.45
N VAL A 255 1.38 -9.61 14.92
CA VAL A 255 0.64 -9.14 13.76
C VAL A 255 -0.13 -7.92 14.25
N ALA A 256 0.23 -6.73 13.75
CA ALA A 256 -0.48 -5.51 14.10
C ALA A 256 -1.88 -5.59 13.48
N LEU A 257 -2.90 -5.63 14.34
CA LEU A 257 -4.30 -5.56 13.94
C LEU A 257 -4.76 -4.11 13.94
N GLY A 258 -5.50 -3.70 12.90
CA GLY A 258 -5.97 -2.34 12.73
C GLY A 258 -5.57 -1.74 11.37
N PRO A 259 -5.86 -0.44 11.16
CA PRO A 259 -5.50 0.26 9.94
C PRO A 259 -4.02 0.11 9.58
N GLY A 260 -3.71 0.22 8.29
CA GLY A 260 -2.34 0.08 7.78
C GLY A 260 -1.38 1.10 8.39
N ASP A 261 -1.94 2.19 8.94
CA ASP A 261 -1.24 3.21 9.70
C ASP A 261 -2.02 3.63 10.96
N ALA A 262 -1.33 3.96 12.05
CA ALA A 262 -1.96 4.41 13.29
C ALA A 262 -2.36 5.89 13.19
N LYS A 263 -3.59 6.20 12.77
CA LYS A 263 -4.11 7.57 12.56
C LYS A 263 -4.22 8.45 13.81
N ALA A 264 -3.72 8.01 14.97
CA ALA A 264 -3.74 8.80 16.19
C ALA A 264 -2.89 10.08 16.00
N GLY A 265 -3.49 11.25 16.22
CA GLY A 265 -2.81 12.52 16.02
C GLY A 265 -2.62 12.90 14.54
N TYR A 266 -3.30 12.23 13.60
CA TYR A 266 -3.24 12.52 12.15
C TYR A 266 -3.72 13.93 11.82
N GLU A 267 -4.58 14.49 12.65
CA GLU A 267 -5.01 15.89 12.61
C GLU A 267 -3.94 16.88 13.07
N THR A 268 -2.77 16.41 13.49
CA THR A 268 -1.67 17.24 13.98
C THR A 268 -0.45 17.13 13.08
N LYS A 269 0.35 18.20 13.04
CA LYS A 269 1.66 18.18 12.33
C LYS A 269 2.69 17.24 13.00
N ALA A 270 2.40 16.74 14.20
CA ALA A 270 3.26 15.83 14.94
C ALA A 270 3.02 14.35 14.56
N TYR A 271 2.03 14.09 13.70
CA TYR A 271 1.75 12.75 13.18
C TYR A 271 3.01 12.07 12.66
N ARG A 272 3.20 10.80 13.04
CA ARG A 272 4.21 9.92 12.47
C ARG A 272 3.53 8.67 11.96
N THR A 273 3.83 8.31 10.73
CA THR A 273 3.36 7.05 10.16
C THR A 273 4.04 5.88 10.89
N HIS A 274 3.22 4.91 11.27
CA HIS A 274 3.56 3.58 11.76
C HIS A 274 3.37 2.50 10.69
N SER A 275 3.21 2.90 9.42
CA SER A 275 3.02 1.99 8.29
C SER A 275 4.17 0.99 8.15
N ARG A 276 3.83 -0.29 8.00
CA ARG A 276 4.79 -1.36 7.70
C ARG A 276 4.79 -1.67 6.21
N ALA A 277 5.98 -1.74 5.62
CA ALA A 277 6.14 -2.14 4.21
C ALA A 277 5.59 -3.56 3.98
N LEU A 278 4.94 -3.80 2.83
CA LEU A 278 4.30 -5.07 2.48
C LEU A 278 5.24 -6.29 2.60
N HIS A 279 6.50 -6.16 2.17
CA HIS A 279 7.50 -7.24 2.26
C HIS A 279 7.91 -7.60 3.70
N LYS A 280 7.59 -6.77 4.70
CA LYS A 280 7.81 -7.06 6.12
C LYS A 280 6.63 -7.81 6.75
N ARG A 281 5.54 -8.03 6.01
CA ARG A 281 4.41 -8.85 6.43
C ARG A 281 4.78 -10.30 6.17
N GLN A 282 5.19 -11.02 7.21
CA GLN A 282 5.51 -12.44 7.14
C GLN A 282 4.37 -13.24 7.74
N GLY A 283 3.79 -14.13 6.94
CA GLY A 283 2.79 -15.09 7.37
C GLY A 283 3.36 -16.46 7.67
N HIS A 284 2.64 -17.28 8.43
CA HIS A 284 2.93 -18.70 8.63
C HIS A 284 1.65 -19.52 8.55
N ALA A 285 1.77 -20.81 8.22
CA ALA A 285 0.63 -21.65 7.92
C ALA A 285 -0.11 -21.95 9.22
N VAL A 286 -1.43 -21.81 9.20
CA VAL A 286 -2.30 -22.21 10.31
C VAL A 286 -3.24 -23.30 9.82
N ASP A 287 -3.55 -24.28 10.67
CA ASP A 287 -4.59 -25.26 10.38
C ASP A 287 -5.98 -24.61 10.50
N LEU A 288 -6.36 -23.83 9.49
CA LEU A 288 -7.64 -23.12 9.46
C LEU A 288 -8.84 -24.08 9.55
N LEU A 289 -8.70 -25.31 9.03
CA LEU A 289 -9.76 -26.32 9.12
C LEU A 289 -10.07 -26.71 10.57
N GLN A 290 -9.10 -26.57 11.48
CA GLN A 290 -9.34 -26.78 12.91
C GLN A 290 -10.44 -25.84 13.42
N PHE A 291 -10.43 -24.56 13.03
CA PHE A 291 -11.42 -23.58 13.47
C PHE A 291 -12.82 -23.81 12.87
N ALA A 292 -12.92 -24.50 11.74
CA ALA A 292 -14.21 -24.93 11.18
C ALA A 292 -14.74 -26.20 11.87
N ARG A 293 -13.86 -27.17 12.14
CA ARG A 293 -14.21 -28.46 12.76
C ARG A 293 -14.46 -28.36 14.26
N ARG A 294 -13.74 -27.47 14.93
CA ARG A 294 -13.82 -27.18 16.36
C ARG A 294 -13.84 -25.66 16.52
N PRO A 295 -15.01 -25.04 16.38
CA PRO A 295 -15.16 -23.59 16.54
C PRO A 295 -14.54 -23.11 17.86
N PRO A 296 -13.81 -21.98 17.84
CA PRO A 296 -13.29 -21.39 19.06
C PRO A 296 -14.41 -21.04 20.06
N LEU A 297 -14.06 -20.94 21.34
CA LEU A 297 -15.00 -20.65 22.42
C LEU A 297 -15.86 -19.41 22.11
N GLY A 298 -17.17 -19.54 22.31
CA GLY A 298 -18.17 -18.51 22.02
C GLY A 298 -18.84 -18.61 20.65
N LEU A 299 -18.32 -19.43 19.74
CA LEU A 299 -19.01 -19.77 18.48
C LEU A 299 -19.73 -21.12 18.58
N PRO A 300 -20.92 -21.25 17.98
CA PRO A 300 -21.59 -22.55 17.86
C PRO A 300 -20.92 -23.42 16.79
N ALA A 301 -21.38 -24.67 16.65
CA ALA A 301 -21.08 -25.47 15.47
C ALA A 301 -21.55 -24.75 14.19
N LEU A 302 -20.81 -24.92 13.09
CA LEU A 302 -21.22 -24.37 11.80
C LEU A 302 -22.62 -24.89 11.42
N PRO A 303 -23.53 -24.04 10.92
CA PRO A 303 -24.96 -24.36 10.81
C PRO A 303 -25.32 -25.36 9.70
N GLY A 304 -24.35 -25.93 8.98
CA GLY A 304 -24.55 -26.99 7.97
C GLY A 304 -25.38 -26.60 6.74
N ARG A 305 -25.71 -25.31 6.58
CA ARG A 305 -26.55 -24.78 5.49
C ARG A 305 -25.84 -24.80 4.15
N GLU A 306 -24.53 -24.62 4.18
CA GLU A 306 -23.69 -24.61 3.00
C GLU A 306 -23.12 -26.00 2.75
N LYS A 307 -23.35 -26.52 1.54
CA LYS A 307 -22.80 -27.80 1.09
C LYS A 307 -21.46 -27.58 0.41
N VAL A 308 -20.50 -27.07 1.18
CA VAL A 308 -19.15 -26.81 0.69
C VAL A 308 -18.23 -27.96 1.08
N ARG A 309 -17.45 -28.43 0.12
CA ARG A 309 -16.40 -29.40 0.38
C ARG A 309 -15.25 -28.75 1.15
N LEU A 310 -15.20 -29.00 2.46
CA LEU A 310 -14.10 -28.53 3.32
C LEU A 310 -12.95 -29.55 3.36
N SER A 311 -11.88 -29.27 2.63
CA SER A 311 -10.66 -30.06 2.57
C SER A 311 -9.42 -29.16 2.55
N PRO A 312 -8.22 -29.67 2.87
CA PRO A 312 -7.00 -28.86 2.76
C PRO A 312 -6.80 -28.30 1.34
N ALA A 313 -7.19 -29.07 0.31
CA ALA A 313 -7.06 -28.65 -1.09
C ALA A 313 -8.04 -27.52 -1.45
N SER A 314 -9.31 -27.63 -1.08
CA SER A 314 -10.32 -26.60 -1.37
C SER A 314 -10.06 -25.30 -0.58
N VAL A 315 -9.64 -25.39 0.68
CA VAL A 315 -9.25 -24.20 1.48
C VAL A 315 -8.02 -23.52 0.89
N ALA A 316 -7.00 -24.29 0.48
CA ALA A 316 -5.81 -23.71 -0.15
C ALA A 316 -6.13 -23.05 -1.50
N LEU A 317 -7.00 -23.67 -2.30
CA LEU A 317 -7.48 -23.12 -3.57
C LEU A 317 -8.29 -21.83 -3.34
N GLY A 318 -9.24 -21.86 -2.40
CA GLY A 318 -10.03 -20.68 -2.00
C GLY A 318 -9.17 -19.52 -1.54
N ARG A 319 -8.18 -19.79 -0.70
CA ARG A 319 -7.19 -18.81 -0.27
C ARG A 319 -6.41 -18.26 -1.47
N LYS A 320 -5.92 -19.09 -2.38
CA LYS A 320 -5.25 -18.60 -3.59
C LYS A 320 -6.14 -17.64 -4.38
N LEU A 321 -7.40 -18.02 -4.63
CA LEU A 321 -8.38 -17.21 -5.35
C LEU A 321 -8.66 -15.88 -4.65
N PHE A 322 -8.84 -15.90 -3.32
CA PHE A 322 -9.18 -14.71 -2.52
C PHE A 322 -8.15 -13.57 -2.63
N PHE A 323 -6.88 -13.90 -2.84
CA PHE A 323 -5.78 -12.94 -3.00
C PHE A 323 -5.36 -12.71 -4.46
N ASP A 324 -5.98 -13.40 -5.43
CA ASP A 324 -5.59 -13.33 -6.83
C ASP A 324 -6.25 -12.16 -7.56
N ARG A 325 -5.44 -11.14 -7.87
CA ARG A 325 -5.91 -9.93 -8.57
C ARG A 325 -6.36 -10.22 -10.01
N ARG A 326 -5.88 -11.31 -10.63
CA ARG A 326 -6.22 -11.70 -12.00
C ARG A 326 -7.70 -12.10 -12.15
N LEU A 327 -8.40 -12.33 -11.04
CA LEU A 327 -9.85 -12.56 -11.03
C LEU A 327 -10.65 -11.31 -11.36
N SER A 328 -10.10 -10.08 -11.24
CA SER A 328 -10.80 -8.88 -11.73
C SER A 328 -10.61 -8.68 -13.24
N LEU A 329 -11.48 -7.91 -13.87
CA LEU A 329 -11.46 -7.65 -15.31
C LEU A 329 -10.07 -7.26 -15.83
N ASN A 330 -9.43 -6.28 -15.18
CA ASN A 330 -8.13 -5.71 -15.57
C ASN A 330 -6.96 -6.22 -14.72
N ASN A 331 -7.13 -7.31 -13.97
CA ASN A 331 -6.12 -7.94 -13.12
C ASN A 331 -5.59 -7.06 -11.97
N THR A 332 -6.36 -6.08 -11.49
CA THR A 332 -5.91 -5.13 -10.45
C THR A 332 -6.55 -5.31 -9.08
N ILE A 333 -7.65 -6.05 -8.94
CA ILE A 333 -8.45 -6.14 -7.71
C ILE A 333 -8.62 -7.60 -7.27
N SER A 334 -8.49 -7.88 -5.97
CA SER A 334 -8.82 -9.17 -5.35
C SER A 334 -9.74 -8.96 -4.14
N CYS A 335 -10.33 -10.04 -3.59
CA CYS A 335 -11.16 -9.97 -2.39
C CYS A 335 -10.41 -9.35 -1.21
N ALA A 336 -9.13 -9.73 -1.06
CA ALA A 336 -8.24 -9.24 0.01
C ALA A 336 -7.92 -7.73 -0.03
N MET A 337 -8.29 -7.02 -1.09
CA MET A 337 -8.10 -5.56 -1.17
C MET A 337 -9.25 -4.77 -0.53
N CYS A 338 -10.44 -5.36 -0.46
CA CYS A 338 -11.59 -4.80 0.27
C CYS A 338 -11.74 -5.46 1.65
N HIS A 339 -11.32 -6.72 1.77
CA HIS A 339 -11.36 -7.52 2.99
C HIS A 339 -9.94 -7.77 3.51
N VAL A 340 -9.28 -6.69 3.95
CA VAL A 340 -7.86 -6.68 4.31
C VAL A 340 -7.65 -7.44 5.63
N PRO A 341 -6.85 -8.53 5.65
CA PRO A 341 -6.72 -9.39 6.83
C PRO A 341 -6.38 -8.65 8.12
N GLU A 342 -5.36 -7.78 8.08
CA GLU A 342 -4.88 -7.01 9.23
C GLU A 342 -5.93 -6.04 9.78
N GLN A 343 -6.88 -5.63 8.95
CA GLN A 343 -7.95 -4.69 9.30
C GLN A 343 -9.21 -5.45 9.73
N GLY A 344 -9.08 -6.64 10.31
CA GLY A 344 -10.22 -7.48 10.68
C GLY A 344 -10.96 -8.04 9.45
N PHE A 345 -10.25 -8.27 8.35
CA PHE A 345 -10.83 -8.72 7.07
C PHE A 345 -11.91 -7.77 6.52
N THR A 346 -11.71 -6.46 6.70
CA THR A 346 -12.48 -5.37 6.10
C THR A 346 -11.51 -4.27 5.63
N SER A 347 -12.00 -3.07 5.31
CA SER A 347 -11.23 -1.90 4.93
C SER A 347 -11.54 -0.75 5.91
N ASN A 348 -10.59 -0.48 6.81
CA ASN A 348 -10.67 0.56 7.84
C ASN A 348 -10.15 1.92 7.37
N GLU A 349 -9.56 1.98 6.18
CA GLU A 349 -8.95 3.22 5.68
C GLU A 349 -9.97 4.17 5.08
N LEU A 350 -11.10 3.64 4.61
CA LEU A 350 -12.12 4.35 3.85
C LEU A 350 -13.51 3.96 4.37
N ALA A 351 -14.46 4.90 4.32
CA ALA A 351 -15.87 4.62 4.63
C ALA A 351 -16.44 3.53 3.74
N THR A 352 -16.14 3.60 2.44
CA THR A 352 -16.54 2.63 1.43
C THR A 352 -15.34 2.23 0.57
N ALA A 353 -15.32 0.97 0.13
CA ALA A 353 -14.20 0.44 -0.65
C ALA A 353 -14.13 1.05 -2.06
N VAL A 354 -12.96 0.92 -2.69
CA VAL A 354 -12.70 1.38 -4.06
C VAL A 354 -12.39 0.17 -4.93
N GLY A 355 -13.23 -0.05 -5.94
CA GLY A 355 -13.05 -1.13 -6.90
C GLY A 355 -12.24 -0.71 -8.12
N ILE A 356 -12.45 -1.44 -9.21
CA ILE A 356 -11.73 -1.28 -10.48
C ILE A 356 -11.81 0.15 -11.02
N GLU A 357 -10.66 0.67 -11.50
CA GLU A 357 -10.50 2.02 -12.05
C GLU A 357 -10.88 3.16 -11.09
N GLY A 358 -10.80 2.92 -9.78
CA GLY A 358 -11.09 3.95 -8.78
C GLY A 358 -12.58 4.15 -8.52
N ARG A 359 -13.44 3.22 -8.95
CA ARG A 359 -14.89 3.30 -8.73
C ARG A 359 -15.23 2.99 -7.28
N THR A 360 -15.74 3.96 -6.55
CA THR A 360 -16.18 3.79 -5.16
C THR A 360 -17.47 2.98 -5.08
N VAL A 361 -17.57 2.08 -4.09
CA VAL A 361 -18.83 1.38 -3.78
C VAL A 361 -19.71 2.22 -2.84
N ARG A 362 -21.03 1.94 -2.83
CA ARG A 362 -21.98 2.70 -1.99
C ARG A 362 -21.97 2.29 -0.51
N ARG A 363 -21.44 1.11 -0.19
CA ARG A 363 -21.53 0.50 1.14
C ARG A 363 -20.15 0.19 1.71
N ASN A 364 -20.05 0.24 3.03
CA ASN A 364 -18.89 -0.24 3.76
C ASN A 364 -18.73 -1.76 3.53
N ALA A 365 -17.48 -2.22 3.39
CA ALA A 365 -17.18 -3.64 3.22
C ALA A 365 -17.34 -4.34 4.57
N PRO A 366 -18.29 -5.27 4.77
CA PRO A 366 -18.38 -6.00 6.03
C PRO A 366 -17.15 -6.90 6.22
N THR A 367 -16.82 -7.25 7.45
CA THR A 367 -15.82 -8.29 7.72
C THR A 367 -16.25 -9.64 7.15
N VAL A 368 -15.31 -10.43 6.63
CA VAL A 368 -15.54 -11.85 6.30
C VAL A 368 -15.23 -12.80 7.46
N LEU A 369 -14.72 -12.29 8.60
CA LEU A 369 -14.60 -13.09 9.81
C LEU A 369 -15.98 -13.58 10.25
N ASN A 370 -16.10 -14.86 10.56
CA ASN A 370 -17.35 -15.52 10.97
C ASN A 370 -18.48 -15.45 9.92
N ALA A 371 -18.18 -15.15 8.65
CA ALA A 371 -19.22 -15.00 7.63
C ALA A 371 -20.04 -16.28 7.40
N ALA A 372 -19.47 -17.45 7.69
CA ALA A 372 -20.16 -18.74 7.56
C ALA A 372 -21.31 -18.98 8.55
N TYR A 373 -21.44 -18.13 9.57
CA TYR A 373 -22.58 -18.15 10.49
C TYR A 373 -23.72 -17.23 10.02
N ASN A 374 -23.52 -16.44 8.95
CA ASN A 374 -24.55 -15.57 8.42
C ASN A 374 -25.62 -16.34 7.66
N GLU A 375 -26.88 -16.09 8.02
CA GLU A 375 -28.02 -16.63 7.26
C GLU A 375 -28.30 -15.81 6.00
N LEU A 376 -28.13 -14.50 6.13
CA LEU A 376 -28.26 -13.53 5.06
C LEU A 376 -26.92 -12.80 4.89
N LEU A 377 -26.50 -12.61 3.65
CA LEU A 377 -25.26 -12.00 3.24
C LEU A 377 -25.54 -10.66 2.55
N PHE A 378 -24.52 -9.80 2.53
CA PHE A 378 -24.63 -8.36 2.26
C PHE A 378 -25.46 -7.59 3.30
N HIS A 379 -25.31 -6.26 3.33
CA HIS A 379 -26.07 -5.39 4.24
C HIS A 379 -27.58 -5.41 3.97
N ASP A 380 -28.02 -5.70 2.75
CA ASP A 380 -29.45 -5.82 2.38
C ASP A 380 -29.97 -7.26 2.44
N GLY A 381 -29.14 -8.22 2.86
CA GLY A 381 -29.52 -9.63 3.01
C GLY A 381 -29.94 -10.31 1.71
N ARG A 382 -29.48 -9.84 0.54
CA ARG A 382 -29.97 -10.33 -0.77
C ARG A 382 -29.51 -11.74 -1.14
N GLU A 383 -28.54 -12.29 -0.40
CA GLU A 383 -27.95 -13.60 -0.66
C GLU A 383 -27.97 -14.44 0.61
N ASN A 384 -27.97 -15.77 0.50
CA ASN A 384 -28.05 -16.69 1.64
C ASN A 384 -27.02 -17.83 1.62
N ARG A 385 -26.06 -17.81 0.69
CA ARG A 385 -24.94 -18.75 0.61
C ARG A 385 -23.64 -18.05 0.22
N LEU A 386 -22.52 -18.34 0.89
CA LEU A 386 -21.23 -17.73 0.56
C LEU A 386 -20.81 -18.09 -0.87
N SER A 387 -21.00 -19.36 -1.26
CA SER A 387 -20.68 -19.85 -2.60
C SER A 387 -21.44 -19.15 -3.73
N GLN A 388 -22.54 -18.44 -3.42
CA GLN A 388 -23.31 -17.64 -4.37
C GLN A 388 -22.98 -16.15 -4.25
N GLN A 389 -22.73 -15.66 -3.03
CA GLN A 389 -22.37 -14.28 -2.72
C GLN A 389 -21.19 -13.77 -3.55
N ILE A 390 -20.19 -14.61 -3.79
CA ILE A 390 -18.96 -14.27 -4.53
C ILE A 390 -19.22 -13.78 -5.96
N TRP A 391 -20.35 -14.13 -6.57
CA TRP A 391 -20.69 -13.65 -7.92
C TRP A 391 -21.05 -12.18 -7.96
N GLY A 392 -21.55 -11.64 -6.85
CA GLY A 392 -21.80 -10.20 -6.69
C GLY A 392 -20.55 -9.36 -6.97
N PRO A 393 -19.48 -9.47 -6.15
CA PRO A 393 -18.25 -8.70 -6.35
C PRO A 393 -17.55 -9.01 -7.68
N LEU A 394 -17.55 -10.29 -8.10
CA LEU A 394 -16.89 -10.70 -9.35
C LEU A 394 -17.47 -10.02 -10.59
N LEU A 395 -18.79 -9.80 -10.62
CA LEU A 395 -19.51 -9.26 -11.78
C LEU A 395 -19.87 -7.76 -11.63
N ALA A 396 -19.88 -7.22 -10.41
CA ALA A 396 -20.21 -5.82 -10.19
C ALA A 396 -19.19 -4.88 -10.85
N ARG A 397 -19.69 -3.95 -11.69
CA ARG A 397 -18.85 -3.03 -12.51
C ARG A 397 -18.01 -2.06 -11.68
N ASN A 398 -18.42 -1.78 -10.46
CA ASN A 398 -17.72 -0.93 -9.49
C ASN A 398 -16.91 -1.72 -8.47
N GLU A 399 -16.79 -3.04 -8.63
CA GLU A 399 -15.95 -3.91 -7.80
C GLU A 399 -14.89 -4.61 -8.68
N MET A 400 -15.10 -5.87 -9.08
CA MET A 400 -14.12 -6.60 -9.91
C MET A 400 -14.43 -6.54 -11.42
N GLY A 401 -15.67 -6.22 -11.79
CA GLY A 401 -16.04 -5.75 -13.12
C GLY A 401 -16.02 -6.76 -14.27
N ASN A 402 -16.01 -8.07 -14.00
CA ASN A 402 -16.02 -9.06 -15.08
C ASN A 402 -17.35 -9.05 -15.87
N PRO A 403 -17.31 -9.29 -17.19
CA PRO A 403 -18.49 -9.21 -18.05
C PRO A 403 -19.43 -10.41 -17.89
N SER A 404 -18.92 -11.57 -17.47
CA SER A 404 -19.70 -12.80 -17.31
C SER A 404 -18.96 -13.82 -16.44
N VAL A 405 -19.68 -14.85 -15.98
CA VAL A 405 -19.12 -16.03 -15.33
C VAL A 405 -18.13 -16.74 -16.26
N GLY A 406 -18.51 -16.96 -17.53
CA GLY A 406 -17.66 -17.65 -18.52
C GLY A 406 -16.30 -16.99 -18.71
N PHE A 407 -16.24 -15.65 -18.74
CA PHE A 407 -14.99 -14.92 -18.86
C PHE A 407 -14.00 -15.22 -17.73
N ILE A 408 -14.51 -15.38 -16.50
CA ILE A 408 -13.68 -15.72 -15.33
C ILE A 408 -13.19 -17.17 -15.43
N LEU A 409 -14.05 -18.08 -15.86
CA LEU A 409 -13.70 -19.48 -16.04
C LEU A 409 -12.64 -19.66 -17.15
N ASP A 410 -12.79 -18.98 -18.28
CA ASP A 410 -11.82 -18.99 -19.37
C ASP A 410 -10.46 -18.42 -18.93
N LYS A 411 -10.47 -17.34 -18.12
CA LYS A 411 -9.26 -16.83 -17.47
C LYS A 411 -8.60 -17.92 -16.64
N LEU A 412 -9.34 -18.58 -15.74
CA LEU A 412 -8.80 -19.63 -14.87
C LEU A 412 -8.26 -20.83 -15.67
N HIS A 413 -8.92 -21.25 -16.73
CA HIS A 413 -8.43 -22.30 -17.64
C HIS A 413 -7.13 -21.90 -18.33
N GLY A 414 -6.95 -20.61 -18.65
CA GLY A 414 -5.75 -20.08 -19.28
C GLY A 414 -4.55 -19.87 -18.36
N LEU A 415 -4.71 -19.96 -17.03
CA LEU A 415 -3.65 -19.72 -16.07
C LEU A 415 -2.89 -21.02 -15.71
N PRO A 416 -1.61 -21.17 -16.08
CA PRO A 416 -0.87 -22.43 -15.85
C PRO A 416 -0.77 -22.84 -14.38
N ASP A 417 -0.72 -21.86 -13.48
CA ASP A 417 -0.60 -22.07 -12.03
C ASP A 417 -1.89 -22.54 -11.35
N TYR A 418 -3.01 -22.65 -12.09
CA TYR A 418 -4.26 -23.27 -11.63
C TYR A 418 -4.45 -24.71 -12.11
N ARG A 419 -3.61 -25.20 -13.02
CA ARG A 419 -3.75 -26.54 -13.60
C ARG A 419 -3.71 -27.62 -12.51
N GLY A 420 -4.75 -28.46 -12.45
CA GLY A 420 -4.83 -29.56 -11.48
C GLY A 420 -5.28 -29.13 -10.07
N LEU A 421 -5.41 -27.84 -9.77
CA LEU A 421 -5.80 -27.39 -8.43
C LEU A 421 -7.28 -27.63 -8.15
N PHE A 422 -8.14 -27.36 -9.14
CA PHE A 422 -9.58 -27.61 -9.04
C PHE A 422 -9.87 -29.10 -9.04
N GLU A 423 -9.21 -29.86 -9.91
CA GLU A 423 -9.34 -31.30 -10.01
C GLU A 423 -8.95 -31.98 -8.69
N LYS A 424 -7.90 -31.49 -8.04
CA LYS A 424 -7.48 -31.97 -6.72
C LYS A 424 -8.48 -31.62 -5.62
N ALA A 425 -9.14 -30.48 -5.70
CA ALA A 425 -10.10 -30.02 -4.70
C ALA A 425 -11.49 -30.64 -4.88
N PHE A 426 -11.89 -30.98 -6.11
CA PHE A 426 -13.26 -31.33 -6.49
C PHE A 426 -13.32 -32.58 -7.39
N ASP A 427 -12.65 -33.67 -6.98
CA ASP A 427 -12.75 -35.01 -7.59
C ASP A 427 -12.54 -35.07 -9.12
N GLY A 428 -11.56 -34.35 -9.63
CA GLY A 428 -11.22 -34.35 -11.05
C GLY A 428 -11.97 -33.32 -11.88
N GLU A 429 -12.83 -32.50 -11.28
CA GLU A 429 -13.53 -31.43 -11.99
C GLU A 429 -12.62 -30.23 -12.27
N ALA A 430 -12.60 -29.79 -13.53
CA ALA A 430 -12.01 -28.52 -13.95
C ALA A 430 -12.82 -27.32 -13.39
N PRO A 431 -12.27 -26.08 -13.40
CA PRO A 431 -12.98 -24.90 -12.92
C PRO A 431 -14.34 -24.71 -13.58
N ASN A 432 -15.39 -24.53 -12.78
CA ASN A 432 -16.77 -24.30 -13.19
C ASN A 432 -17.48 -23.36 -12.19
N MET A 433 -18.72 -22.98 -12.49
CA MET A 433 -19.47 -22.02 -11.65
C MET A 433 -19.72 -22.52 -10.22
N LEU A 434 -19.92 -23.83 -10.01
CA LEU A 434 -20.19 -24.35 -8.69
C LEU A 434 -18.91 -24.41 -7.87
N ASN A 435 -17.87 -25.05 -8.42
CA ASN A 435 -16.64 -25.30 -7.68
C ASN A 435 -15.78 -24.05 -7.46
N LEU A 436 -15.91 -23.01 -8.29
CA LEU A 436 -15.28 -21.71 -8.02
C LEU A 436 -15.90 -21.05 -6.78
N GLY A 437 -17.24 -21.05 -6.71
CA GLY A 437 -17.96 -20.51 -5.56
C GLY A 437 -17.67 -21.32 -4.29
N GLU A 438 -17.68 -22.65 -4.39
CA GLU A 438 -17.35 -23.52 -3.27
C GLU A 438 -15.90 -23.36 -2.79
N ALA A 439 -14.94 -23.11 -3.68
CA ALA A 439 -13.54 -22.91 -3.29
C ALA A 439 -13.38 -21.65 -2.43
N LEU A 440 -13.90 -20.50 -2.88
CA LEU A 440 -13.86 -19.26 -2.11
C LEU A 440 -14.60 -19.41 -0.78
N ALA A 441 -15.81 -19.97 -0.81
CA ALA A 441 -16.58 -20.24 0.40
C ALA A 441 -15.84 -21.18 1.37
N ALA A 442 -15.13 -22.20 0.87
CA ALA A 442 -14.34 -23.11 1.70
C ALA A 442 -13.28 -22.38 2.52
N TYR A 443 -12.64 -21.36 1.94
CA TYR A 443 -11.71 -20.52 2.68
C TYR A 443 -12.42 -19.65 3.71
N GLU A 444 -13.48 -18.93 3.32
CA GLU A 444 -14.26 -18.06 4.22
C GLU A 444 -14.87 -18.81 5.41
N MET A 445 -15.32 -20.06 5.20
CA MET A 445 -15.84 -20.94 6.25
C MET A 445 -14.81 -21.35 7.31
N THR A 446 -13.53 -21.10 7.06
CA THR A 446 -12.45 -21.35 8.01
C THR A 446 -11.99 -20.09 8.75
N LEU A 447 -12.45 -18.90 8.36
CA LEU A 447 -12.12 -17.61 8.98
C LEU A 447 -12.96 -17.36 10.25
N ASN A 448 -12.95 -18.32 11.17
CA ASN A 448 -13.75 -18.27 12.40
C ASN A 448 -12.93 -17.65 13.55
N ALA A 449 -13.32 -16.45 13.98
CA ALA A 449 -12.66 -15.64 14.99
C ALA A 449 -13.53 -15.49 16.26
N ALA A 450 -13.06 -16.07 17.36
CA ALA A 450 -13.66 -15.96 18.70
C ALA A 450 -12.60 -16.25 19.77
N ASP A 451 -12.95 -16.90 20.90
CA ASP A 451 -12.06 -17.00 22.07
C ASP A 451 -11.60 -15.60 22.54
N SER A 452 -12.52 -14.65 22.52
CA SER A 452 -12.28 -13.28 23.00
C SER A 452 -12.15 -13.24 24.53
N PRO A 453 -11.62 -12.16 25.13
CA PRO A 453 -11.67 -11.97 26.58
C PRO A 453 -13.07 -12.18 27.16
N PHE A 454 -14.10 -11.66 26.47
CA PHE A 454 -15.50 -11.92 26.83
C PHE A 454 -15.85 -13.41 26.81
N ASP A 455 -15.50 -14.13 25.73
CA ASP A 455 -15.85 -15.55 25.60
C ASP A 455 -15.20 -16.38 26.72
N ARG A 456 -13.93 -16.10 27.05
CA ARG A 456 -13.20 -16.76 28.14
C ARG A 456 -13.85 -16.52 29.50
N TRP A 457 -14.31 -15.30 29.76
CA TRP A 457 -15.00 -14.97 31.00
C TRP A 457 -16.40 -15.58 31.06
N TYR A 458 -17.26 -15.27 30.08
CA TYR A 458 -18.69 -15.56 30.12
C TYR A 458 -19.00 -17.03 29.84
N PHE A 459 -18.39 -17.63 28.80
CA PHE A 459 -18.59 -19.03 28.44
C PHE A 459 -17.52 -19.96 29.03
N GLY A 460 -16.30 -19.45 29.23
CA GLY A 460 -15.18 -20.22 29.74
C GLY A 460 -15.01 -20.21 31.26
N GLY A 461 -15.76 -19.36 31.99
CA GLY A 461 -15.69 -19.26 33.45
C GLY A 461 -14.37 -18.69 34.00
N GLN A 462 -13.60 -17.97 33.18
CA GLN A 462 -12.33 -17.36 33.59
C GLN A 462 -12.57 -15.96 34.16
N ASP A 463 -12.81 -15.86 35.48
CA ASP A 463 -13.17 -14.60 36.17
C ASP A 463 -12.22 -13.42 35.91
N GLY A 464 -10.92 -13.70 35.70
CA GLY A 464 -9.90 -12.69 35.45
C GLY A 464 -9.70 -12.31 33.98
N ALA A 465 -10.49 -12.85 33.05
CA ALA A 465 -10.32 -12.56 31.62
C ALA A 465 -10.82 -11.15 31.25
N VAL A 466 -11.68 -10.53 32.06
CA VAL A 466 -12.21 -9.16 31.85
C VAL A 466 -12.23 -8.37 33.15
N ASP A 467 -12.22 -7.03 33.05
CA ASP A 467 -12.37 -6.13 34.20
C ASP A 467 -13.85 -5.88 34.55
N GLU A 468 -14.11 -5.17 35.65
CA GLU A 468 -15.48 -4.85 36.11
C GLU A 468 -16.24 -3.92 35.14
N ARG A 469 -15.54 -3.14 34.31
CA ARG A 469 -16.20 -2.25 33.33
C ARG A 469 -16.83 -3.07 32.23
N VAL A 470 -16.15 -4.12 31.76
CA VAL A 470 -16.71 -5.06 30.77
C VAL A 470 -17.95 -5.75 31.34
N LYS A 471 -17.90 -6.23 32.60
CA LYS A 471 -19.06 -6.88 33.25
C LYS A 471 -20.27 -5.95 33.32
N ARG A 472 -20.06 -4.69 33.74
CA ARG A 472 -21.10 -3.66 33.73
C ARG A 472 -21.61 -3.36 32.31
N GLY A 473 -20.73 -3.37 31.31
CA GLY A 473 -21.11 -3.24 29.90
C GLY A 473 -22.08 -4.32 29.44
N VAL A 474 -21.85 -5.57 29.86
CA VAL A 474 -22.74 -6.71 29.56
C VAL A 474 -24.10 -6.53 30.22
N GLU A 475 -24.14 -6.15 31.50
CA GLU A 475 -25.39 -5.86 32.21
C GLU A 475 -26.21 -4.76 31.52
N LEU A 476 -25.55 -3.69 31.07
CA LEU A 476 -26.20 -2.61 30.30
C LEU A 476 -26.70 -3.13 28.96
N PHE A 477 -25.89 -3.90 28.24
CA PHE A 477 -26.19 -4.44 26.92
C PHE A 477 -27.43 -5.34 26.91
N THR A 478 -27.56 -6.21 27.92
CA THR A 478 -28.72 -7.10 28.09
C THR A 478 -29.89 -6.44 28.82
N GLY A 479 -29.63 -5.38 29.59
CA GLY A 479 -30.59 -4.70 30.43
C GLY A 479 -30.99 -3.33 29.88
N LYS A 480 -30.53 -2.26 30.54
CA LYS A 480 -30.96 -0.87 30.31
C LYS A 480 -30.84 -0.43 28.85
N ALA A 481 -29.72 -0.73 28.19
CA ALA A 481 -29.49 -0.33 26.80
C ALA A 481 -30.29 -1.18 25.80
N GLY A 482 -30.67 -2.40 26.20
CA GLY A 482 -31.55 -3.27 25.41
C GLY A 482 -30.99 -3.71 24.06
N CYS A 483 -29.66 -3.65 23.86
CA CYS A 483 -28.98 -4.01 22.62
C CYS A 483 -29.19 -5.48 22.25
N ALA A 484 -29.32 -6.35 23.26
CA ALA A 484 -29.55 -7.79 23.08
C ALA A 484 -30.89 -8.13 22.41
N GLN A 485 -31.79 -7.16 22.17
CA GLN A 485 -33.04 -7.37 21.42
C GLN A 485 -32.83 -7.62 19.92
N CYS A 486 -31.67 -7.21 19.37
CA CYS A 486 -31.26 -7.52 18.00
C CYS A 486 -29.89 -8.20 17.98
N HIS A 487 -29.00 -7.88 18.92
CA HIS A 487 -27.67 -8.48 19.01
C HIS A 487 -27.64 -9.60 20.05
N LEU A 488 -28.21 -10.75 19.69
CA LEU A 488 -28.50 -11.86 20.60
C LEU A 488 -27.28 -12.39 21.35
N LEU A 489 -27.45 -12.61 22.66
CA LEU A 489 -26.53 -13.31 23.56
C LEU A 489 -27.20 -14.62 23.99
N GLU A 490 -26.73 -15.74 23.45
CA GLU A 490 -27.28 -17.07 23.74
C GLU A 490 -26.63 -17.68 24.98
N GLN A 491 -27.13 -18.84 25.42
CA GLN A 491 -26.70 -19.49 26.66
C GLN A 491 -25.26 -20.02 26.63
N ASP A 492 -24.85 -20.61 25.51
CA ASP A 492 -23.58 -21.32 25.35
C ASP A 492 -22.67 -20.73 24.26
N HIS A 493 -23.18 -19.75 23.52
CA HIS A 493 -22.44 -19.04 22.46
C HIS A 493 -23.04 -17.65 22.24
N ALA A 494 -22.44 -16.86 21.37
CA ALA A 494 -23.03 -15.58 20.95
C ALA A 494 -22.55 -15.22 19.55
N LEU A 495 -23.47 -15.01 18.60
CA LEU A 495 -23.14 -14.39 17.32
C LEU A 495 -23.39 -12.88 17.34
N PHE A 496 -24.07 -12.36 18.37
CA PHE A 496 -24.44 -10.95 18.51
C PHE A 496 -25.19 -10.41 17.29
N THR A 497 -26.10 -11.20 16.74
CA THR A 497 -26.98 -10.81 15.65
C THR A 497 -28.20 -11.73 15.64
N ASP A 498 -29.37 -11.15 15.37
CA ASP A 498 -30.62 -11.85 15.10
C ASP A 498 -30.79 -12.16 13.61
N GLN A 499 -29.84 -11.71 12.79
CA GLN A 499 -29.79 -11.89 11.33
C GLN A 499 -31.01 -11.29 10.60
N GLN A 500 -31.82 -10.48 11.29
CA GLN A 500 -32.98 -9.78 10.75
C GLN A 500 -32.57 -8.42 10.17
N LEU A 501 -33.52 -7.73 9.52
CA LEU A 501 -33.29 -6.42 8.91
C LEU A 501 -34.05 -5.31 9.64
N HIS A 502 -33.33 -4.26 10.02
CA HIS A 502 -33.86 -3.13 10.78
C HIS A 502 -33.52 -1.80 10.15
N ASN A 503 -34.38 -0.82 10.39
CA ASN A 503 -34.14 0.56 10.01
C ASN A 503 -33.74 1.35 11.26
N THR A 504 -32.50 1.81 11.31
CA THR A 504 -31.95 2.68 12.36
C THR A 504 -32.03 4.15 12.00
N GLY A 505 -32.45 4.45 10.77
CA GLY A 505 -32.58 5.80 10.21
C GLY A 505 -31.35 6.31 9.46
N VAL A 506 -30.21 5.60 9.47
CA VAL A 506 -29.00 6.03 8.74
C VAL A 506 -29.25 6.10 7.23
N GLY A 507 -29.85 5.06 6.63
CA GLY A 507 -30.19 5.07 5.19
C GLY A 507 -31.20 6.16 4.83
N TYR A 508 -32.13 6.47 5.74
CA TYR A 508 -33.08 7.57 5.58
C TYR A 508 -32.35 8.92 5.55
N LEU A 509 -31.45 9.15 6.50
CA LEU A 509 -30.67 10.40 6.57
C LEU A 509 -29.89 10.66 5.28
N ALA A 510 -29.27 9.62 4.71
CA ALA A 510 -28.56 9.70 3.43
C ALA A 510 -29.49 9.96 2.23
N SER A 511 -30.78 9.63 2.35
CA SER A 511 -31.80 9.84 1.32
C SER A 511 -32.43 11.24 1.35
N VAL A 512 -32.25 11.99 2.45
CA VAL A 512 -32.79 13.34 2.60
C VAL A 512 -31.76 14.34 2.06
N PRO A 513 -32.13 15.25 1.14
CA PRO A 513 -31.23 16.28 0.64
C PRO A 513 -30.62 17.10 1.79
N SER A 514 -29.29 17.14 1.83
CA SER A 514 -28.55 17.89 2.84
C SER A 514 -28.52 19.38 2.48
N HIS A 515 -28.98 20.27 3.37
CA HIS A 515 -28.85 21.73 3.22
C HIS A 515 -27.47 22.27 3.65
N ARG A 516 -26.43 21.42 3.70
CA ARG A 516 -25.06 21.85 4.04
C ARG A 516 -24.56 22.86 3.01
N ARG A 517 -23.92 23.93 3.47
CA ARG A 517 -23.34 24.98 2.60
C ARG A 517 -21.89 24.66 2.19
N SER A 518 -21.14 24.04 3.10
CA SER A 518 -19.77 23.58 2.87
C SER A 518 -19.51 22.27 3.60
N GLU A 519 -18.48 21.55 3.15
CA GLU A 519 -17.90 20.39 3.80
C GLU A 519 -16.45 20.68 4.18
N ARG A 520 -16.10 20.36 5.43
CA ARG A 520 -14.73 20.52 5.94
C ARG A 520 -13.90 19.32 5.53
N VAL A 521 -12.98 19.49 4.59
CA VAL A 521 -12.12 18.44 4.05
C VAL A 521 -10.71 18.60 4.58
N GLN A 522 -10.10 17.51 5.05
CA GLN A 522 -8.69 17.50 5.44
C GLN A 522 -7.80 17.18 4.24
N LEU A 523 -6.91 18.09 3.85
CA LEU A 523 -5.98 17.90 2.72
C LEU A 523 -4.64 17.28 3.14
N ALA A 524 -4.21 17.53 4.38
CA ALA A 524 -2.98 17.01 4.97
C ALA A 524 -3.09 17.01 6.50
N PRO A 525 -2.18 16.37 7.25
CA PRO A 525 -2.17 16.43 8.71
C PRO A 525 -2.25 17.86 9.26
N GLY A 526 -3.37 18.18 9.93
CA GLY A 526 -3.67 19.52 10.47
C GLY A 526 -4.03 20.60 9.46
N VAL A 527 -4.24 20.25 8.19
CA VAL A 527 -4.63 21.18 7.12
C VAL A 527 -6.04 20.84 6.66
N PHE A 528 -6.97 21.75 6.94
CA PHE A 528 -8.37 21.63 6.55
C PHE A 528 -8.75 22.77 5.61
N VAL A 529 -9.66 22.49 4.68
CA VAL A 529 -10.31 23.48 3.83
C VAL A 529 -11.81 23.29 3.89
N GLU A 530 -12.55 24.38 3.87
CA GLU A 530 -14.00 24.35 3.67
C GLU A 530 -14.26 24.34 2.16
N VAL A 531 -14.86 23.26 1.67
CA VAL A 531 -15.24 23.13 0.26
C VAL A 531 -16.73 23.42 0.15
N PRO A 532 -17.16 24.47 -0.59
CA PRO A 532 -18.58 24.73 -0.82
C PRO A 532 -19.25 23.53 -1.50
N MET A 533 -20.47 23.18 -1.09
CA MET A 533 -21.20 22.06 -1.68
C MET A 533 -21.40 22.24 -3.19
N GLU A 534 -21.58 23.48 -3.67
CA GLU A 534 -21.66 23.80 -5.10
C GLU A 534 -20.42 23.34 -5.90
N VAL A 535 -19.23 23.37 -5.27
CA VAL A 535 -17.99 22.90 -5.90
C VAL A 535 -17.98 21.37 -5.95
N ILE A 536 -18.41 20.71 -4.87
CA ILE A 536 -18.51 19.25 -4.78
C ILE A 536 -19.54 18.75 -5.81
N GLU A 537 -20.72 19.36 -5.88
CA GLU A 537 -21.80 18.98 -6.80
C GLU A 537 -21.43 19.19 -8.27
N ARG A 538 -20.55 20.15 -8.60
CA ARG A 538 -20.08 20.37 -9.97
C ARG A 538 -19.14 19.28 -10.47
N VAL A 539 -18.42 18.60 -9.57
CA VAL A 539 -17.44 17.55 -9.91
C VAL A 539 -17.89 16.14 -9.51
N GLY A 540 -18.87 16.04 -8.61
CA GLY A 540 -19.44 14.79 -8.13
C GLY A 540 -20.65 14.35 -8.94
N GLN A 541 -20.91 13.04 -8.94
CA GLN A 541 -22.19 12.52 -9.43
C GLN A 541 -23.25 12.58 -8.33
N PRO A 542 -24.55 12.73 -8.66
CA PRO A 542 -25.61 12.57 -7.68
C PRO A 542 -25.48 11.23 -6.97
N VAL A 543 -25.30 11.26 -5.66
CA VAL A 543 -25.22 10.04 -4.85
C VAL A 543 -26.62 9.43 -4.81
N ALA A 544 -26.79 8.28 -5.47
CA ALA A 544 -28.04 7.54 -5.42
C ALA A 544 -28.32 7.08 -3.97
N ALA A 545 -29.49 7.44 -3.45
CA ALA A 545 -29.92 7.02 -2.13
C ALA A 545 -29.86 5.49 -1.98
N ASP A 546 -29.24 5.00 -0.90
CA ASP A 546 -29.26 3.58 -0.55
C ASP A 546 -30.57 3.25 0.17
N LEU A 547 -31.47 2.56 -0.52
CA LEU A 547 -32.78 2.21 0.03
C LEU A 547 -32.75 0.88 0.80
N GLY A 548 -31.58 0.26 0.95
CA GLY A 548 -31.41 -1.01 1.68
C GLY A 548 -32.19 -2.16 1.04
N ARG A 549 -32.90 -2.93 1.87
CA ARG A 549 -33.68 -4.10 1.45
C ARG A 549 -34.74 -3.81 0.38
N TYR A 550 -35.25 -2.58 0.31
CA TYR A 550 -36.18 -2.17 -0.73
C TYR A 550 -35.63 -2.41 -2.15
N GLU A 551 -34.32 -2.25 -2.36
CA GLU A 551 -33.70 -2.44 -3.69
C GLU A 551 -33.81 -3.88 -4.21
N ILE A 552 -34.14 -4.84 -3.32
CA ILE A 552 -34.27 -6.26 -3.62
C ILE A 552 -35.74 -6.70 -3.67
N THR A 553 -36.56 -6.14 -2.77
CA THR A 553 -37.94 -6.57 -2.56
C THR A 553 -38.96 -5.72 -3.29
N GLU A 554 -38.59 -4.48 -3.64
CA GLU A 554 -39.47 -3.41 -4.11
C GLU A 554 -40.65 -3.10 -3.17
N ASN A 555 -40.65 -3.63 -1.94
CA ASN A 555 -41.69 -3.41 -0.95
C ASN A 555 -41.41 -2.11 -0.17
N PRO A 556 -42.26 -1.07 -0.26
CA PRO A 556 -42.03 0.21 0.42
C PRO A 556 -41.82 0.08 1.94
N ALA A 557 -42.36 -0.95 2.58
CA ALA A 557 -42.17 -1.22 4.01
C ALA A 557 -40.75 -1.68 4.37
N ASP A 558 -39.92 -2.03 3.38
CA ASP A 558 -38.53 -2.49 3.55
C ASP A 558 -37.48 -1.41 3.28
N ARG A 559 -37.91 -0.16 3.06
CA ARG A 559 -36.99 0.96 2.87
C ARG A 559 -36.09 1.16 4.08
N TRP A 560 -34.80 1.33 3.79
CA TRP A 560 -33.72 1.59 4.73
C TRP A 560 -33.52 0.50 5.78
N LYS A 561 -34.08 -0.70 5.56
CA LYS A 561 -33.77 -1.87 6.39
C LYS A 561 -32.45 -2.48 5.95
N PHE A 562 -31.58 -2.71 6.92
CA PHE A 562 -30.30 -3.39 6.76
C PHE A 562 -30.16 -4.52 7.78
N LYS A 563 -29.45 -5.57 7.40
CA LYS A 563 -29.19 -6.74 8.24
C LYS A 563 -28.45 -6.33 9.52
N THR A 564 -28.87 -6.84 10.67
CA THR A 564 -28.10 -6.74 11.92
C THR A 564 -26.72 -7.38 11.71
N PRO A 565 -25.61 -6.62 11.80
CA PRO A 565 -24.29 -7.21 11.72
C PRO A 565 -23.97 -7.97 13.01
N SER A 566 -23.14 -9.01 12.92
CA SER A 566 -22.51 -9.57 14.11
C SER A 566 -21.61 -8.53 14.76
N LEU A 567 -21.60 -8.47 16.10
CA LEU A 567 -20.66 -7.63 16.85
C LEU A 567 -19.35 -8.32 17.20
N ARG A 568 -19.14 -9.58 16.77
CA ARG A 568 -17.84 -10.23 16.96
C ARG A 568 -16.76 -9.46 16.19
N ASN A 569 -15.64 -9.19 16.85
CA ASN A 569 -14.52 -8.43 16.29
C ASN A 569 -14.87 -6.98 15.87
N VAL A 570 -15.98 -6.40 16.36
CA VAL A 570 -16.45 -5.07 15.93
C VAL A 570 -15.41 -3.97 16.15
N ALA A 571 -14.56 -4.08 17.17
CA ALA A 571 -13.48 -3.13 17.43
C ALA A 571 -12.41 -3.08 16.33
N LEU A 572 -12.36 -4.10 15.45
CA LEU A 572 -11.43 -4.15 14.33
C LEU A 572 -12.03 -3.63 13.02
N THR A 573 -13.31 -3.28 12.98
CA THR A 573 -14.04 -3.08 11.71
C THR A 573 -14.63 -1.69 11.55
N ALA A 574 -13.97 -0.68 12.12
CA ALA A 574 -14.31 0.72 11.85
C ALA A 574 -14.02 1.07 10.38
N PRO A 575 -14.72 2.02 9.75
CA PRO A 575 -15.87 2.74 10.28
C PRO A 575 -17.16 1.92 10.19
N TYR A 576 -18.19 2.36 10.90
CA TYR A 576 -19.40 1.61 11.20
C TYR A 576 -20.60 2.05 10.37
N MET A 577 -21.67 1.24 10.45
CA MET A 577 -22.90 1.30 9.65
C MET A 577 -22.72 0.78 8.22
N HIS A 578 -23.82 0.64 7.49
CA HIS A 578 -23.82 0.09 6.13
C HIS A 578 -23.02 0.93 5.12
N ASP A 579 -22.77 2.20 5.41
CA ASP A 579 -22.13 3.20 4.57
C ASP A 579 -20.80 3.72 5.15
N GLY A 580 -20.39 3.26 6.33
CA GLY A 580 -19.17 3.72 7.00
C GLY A 580 -19.27 5.15 7.54
N SER A 581 -20.49 5.67 7.76
CA SER A 581 -20.74 7.06 8.15
C SER A 581 -20.32 7.40 9.58
N ILE A 582 -20.15 6.41 10.46
CA ILE A 582 -19.81 6.63 11.87
C ILE A 582 -18.40 6.07 12.16
N PRO A 583 -17.41 6.89 12.56
CA PRO A 583 -16.02 6.47 12.65
C PRO A 583 -15.65 5.66 13.90
N THR A 584 -16.33 5.85 15.04
CA THR A 584 -15.90 5.25 16.33
C THR A 584 -17.02 4.46 17.01
N LEU A 585 -16.66 3.42 17.79
CA LEU A 585 -17.65 2.64 18.58
C LEU A 585 -18.41 3.52 19.55
N ARG A 586 -17.73 4.49 20.18
CA ARG A 586 -18.35 5.46 21.06
C ARG A 586 -19.47 6.20 20.33
N GLU A 587 -19.20 6.75 19.16
CA GLU A 587 -20.20 7.49 18.39
C GLU A 587 -21.36 6.59 17.93
N VAL A 588 -21.13 5.30 17.70
CA VAL A 588 -22.21 4.32 17.45
C VAL A 588 -23.10 4.17 18.68
N VAL A 589 -22.51 3.99 19.86
CA VAL A 589 -23.28 3.87 21.12
C VAL A 589 -24.04 5.17 21.40
N GLU A 590 -23.42 6.33 21.21
CA GLU A 590 -24.07 7.64 21.35
C GLU A 590 -25.20 7.85 20.33
N PHE A 591 -25.03 7.37 19.09
CA PHE A 591 -26.07 7.39 18.06
C PHE A 591 -27.31 6.61 18.51
N TYR A 592 -27.13 5.39 19.02
CA TYR A 592 -28.25 4.61 19.57
C TYR A 592 -28.80 5.22 20.86
N ASN A 593 -27.95 5.82 21.70
CA ASN A 593 -28.39 6.52 22.92
C ASN A 593 -29.36 7.68 22.63
N ARG A 594 -29.20 8.34 21.47
CA ARG A 594 -30.12 9.38 20.97
C ARG A 594 -31.37 8.83 20.29
N GLY A 595 -31.47 7.51 20.06
CA GLY A 595 -32.61 6.88 19.40
C GLY A 595 -32.55 6.87 17.88
N GLY A 596 -31.35 6.86 17.28
CA GLY A 596 -31.17 6.79 15.83
C GLY A 596 -31.66 8.04 15.09
N VAL A 597 -32.09 7.89 13.82
CA VAL A 597 -32.66 9.00 13.03
C VAL A 597 -34.17 8.81 12.84
N PRO A 598 -35.01 9.66 13.46
CA PRO A 598 -36.46 9.56 13.37
C PRO A 598 -36.97 9.57 11.92
N ASN A 599 -37.81 8.58 11.58
CA ASN A 599 -38.50 8.50 10.30
C ASN A 599 -39.74 7.57 10.42
N PRO A 600 -40.70 7.63 9.48
CA PRO A 600 -41.95 6.86 9.59
C PRO A 600 -41.81 5.34 9.61
N LEU A 601 -40.67 4.80 9.14
CA LEU A 601 -40.39 3.36 9.07
C LEU A 601 -39.30 2.93 10.06
N LEU A 602 -38.96 3.77 11.04
CA LEU A 602 -37.95 3.46 12.05
C LEU A 602 -38.36 2.21 12.84
N ASP A 603 -37.41 1.31 13.12
CA ASP A 603 -37.71 0.14 13.94
C ASP A 603 -38.15 0.60 15.35
N PRO A 604 -39.29 0.14 15.88
CA PRO A 604 -39.83 0.59 17.17
C PRO A 604 -38.92 0.37 18.38
N ARG A 605 -37.93 -0.53 18.27
CA ARG A 605 -36.94 -0.76 19.33
C ARG A 605 -35.91 0.37 19.42
N ILE A 606 -35.70 1.13 18.34
CA ILE A 606 -34.76 2.24 18.31
C ILE A 606 -35.43 3.46 18.96
N ARG A 607 -34.97 3.77 20.17
CA ARG A 607 -35.47 4.86 21.02
C ARG A 607 -34.34 5.41 21.90
N PRO A 608 -34.45 6.64 22.42
CA PRO A 608 -33.45 7.17 23.34
C PRO A 608 -33.26 6.24 24.55
N LEU A 609 -32.00 5.96 24.90
CA LEU A 609 -31.65 4.98 25.94
C LEU A 609 -31.38 5.62 27.31
N GLY A 610 -31.07 6.93 27.34
CA GLY A 610 -30.81 7.66 28.58
C GLY A 610 -29.57 7.16 29.32
N LEU A 611 -28.53 6.79 28.57
CA LEU A 611 -27.24 6.36 29.10
C LEU A 611 -26.37 7.58 29.44
N GLY A 612 -25.72 7.54 30.60
CA GLY A 612 -24.66 8.49 30.97
C GLY A 612 -23.28 8.09 30.42
N GLU A 613 -22.30 8.97 30.55
CA GLU A 613 -20.93 8.75 30.02
C GLU A 613 -20.29 7.45 30.52
N ASP A 614 -20.35 7.17 31.83
CA ASP A 614 -19.80 5.93 32.41
C ASP A 614 -20.47 4.66 31.88
N GLU A 615 -21.76 4.74 31.52
CA GLU A 615 -22.50 3.62 30.94
C GLU A 615 -22.14 3.40 29.48
N ILE A 616 -21.92 4.50 28.73
CA ILE A 616 -21.39 4.46 27.36
C ILE A 616 -19.98 3.85 27.36
N ASP A 617 -19.11 4.29 28.27
CA ASP A 617 -17.74 3.76 28.42
C ASP A 617 -17.75 2.26 28.70
N ALA A 618 -18.63 1.81 29.60
CA ALA A 618 -18.77 0.40 29.93
C ALA A 618 -19.26 -0.44 28.73
N LEU A 619 -20.22 0.07 27.94
CA LEU A 619 -20.66 -0.58 26.71
C LEU A 619 -19.54 -0.67 25.67
N VAL A 620 -18.78 0.40 25.47
CA VAL A 620 -17.64 0.40 24.54
C VAL A 620 -16.59 -0.61 25.00
N ALA A 621 -16.24 -0.66 26.28
CA ALA A 621 -15.32 -1.64 26.83
C ALA A 621 -15.80 -3.09 26.60
N PHE A 622 -17.11 -3.34 26.74
CA PHE A 622 -17.70 -4.62 26.39
C PHE A 622 -17.53 -4.94 24.90
N LEU A 623 -17.87 -4.03 24.00
CA LEU A 623 -17.72 -4.24 22.55
C LEU A 623 -16.26 -4.49 22.13
N GLU A 624 -15.30 -3.82 22.76
CA GLU A 624 -13.87 -4.04 22.55
C GLU A 624 -13.42 -5.45 23.00
N SER A 625 -14.01 -5.94 24.09
CA SER A 625 -13.74 -7.28 24.63
C SER A 625 -14.25 -8.43 23.74
N LEU A 626 -14.99 -8.15 22.66
CA LEU A 626 -15.49 -9.13 21.69
C LEU A 626 -14.49 -9.49 20.58
N THR A 627 -13.26 -8.96 20.65
CA THR A 627 -12.20 -9.26 19.68
C THR A 627 -11.60 -10.63 19.93
N GLY A 628 -11.69 -11.52 18.95
CA GLY A 628 -11.24 -12.90 19.06
C GLY A 628 -9.73 -13.03 19.30
N GLY A 629 -9.34 -13.87 20.27
CA GLY A 629 -7.93 -14.09 20.60
C GLY A 629 -7.15 -14.79 19.47
N ASN A 630 -7.82 -15.47 18.55
CA ASN A 630 -7.21 -16.17 17.43
C ASN A 630 -7.11 -15.33 16.13
N VAL A 631 -7.58 -14.08 16.11
CA VAL A 631 -7.47 -13.20 14.92
C VAL A 631 -6.03 -13.08 14.40
N PRO A 632 -4.99 -12.90 15.24
CA PRO A 632 -3.60 -12.85 14.75
C PRO A 632 -3.16 -14.10 13.97
N ALA A 633 -3.69 -15.28 14.32
CA ALA A 633 -3.39 -16.52 13.61
C ALA A 633 -4.05 -16.53 12.22
N LEU A 634 -5.31 -16.09 12.11
CA LEU A 634 -6.01 -15.98 10.82
C LEU A 634 -5.29 -15.01 9.88
N VAL A 635 -4.81 -13.89 10.41
CA VAL A 635 -4.06 -12.90 9.64
C VAL A 635 -2.68 -13.43 9.25
N ALA A 636 -1.99 -14.13 10.14
CA ALA A 636 -0.71 -14.75 9.82
C ALA A 636 -0.83 -15.78 8.69
N ASP A 637 -1.92 -16.56 8.66
CA ASP A 637 -2.20 -17.49 7.58
C ASP A 637 -2.48 -16.78 6.25
N ALA A 638 -3.35 -15.76 6.28
CA ALA A 638 -3.67 -14.93 5.13
C ALA A 638 -2.41 -14.31 4.47
N LEU A 639 -1.45 -13.88 5.28
CA LEU A 639 -0.18 -13.32 4.82
C LEU A 639 0.74 -14.33 4.11
N GLN A 640 0.41 -15.62 4.09
CA GLN A 640 1.11 -16.60 3.27
C GLN A 640 0.66 -16.61 1.80
N ALA A 641 -0.54 -16.10 1.53
CA ALA A 641 -1.08 -16.15 0.18
C ALA A 641 -0.20 -15.32 -0.76
N PRO A 642 0.15 -15.85 -1.95
CA PRO A 642 0.90 -15.08 -2.92
C PRO A 642 0.04 -13.87 -3.36
N ILE A 643 0.51 -12.66 -3.08
CA ILE A 643 -0.16 -11.42 -3.50
C ILE A 643 0.18 -11.18 -4.97
N GLY A 644 -0.86 -10.95 -5.79
CA GLY A 644 -0.81 -10.98 -7.25
C GLY A 644 0.18 -10.04 -7.94
N ASP A 645 1.37 -10.58 -8.21
CA ASP A 645 2.18 -10.40 -9.42
C ASP A 645 2.96 -11.71 -9.67
N VAL A 646 2.29 -12.72 -10.23
CA VAL A 646 2.94 -13.98 -10.64
C VAL A 646 3.46 -13.89 -12.08
N HIS A 647 4.24 -12.85 -12.35
CA HIS A 647 5.13 -12.80 -13.50
C HIS A 647 6.56 -13.10 -13.04
N HIS A 648 6.79 -14.37 -12.77
CA HIS A 648 8.10 -15.00 -12.89
C HIS A 648 7.98 -16.08 -13.95
N GLU A 649 8.05 -15.68 -15.22
CA GLU A 649 8.59 -16.51 -16.32
C GLU A 649 9.44 -15.63 -17.23
#